data_AF-A0A6I8RVI9-F1
#
_entry.id   AF-A0A6I8RVI9-F1
#
_cell.length_a   1.000
_cell.length_b   1.000
_cell.length_c   1.000
_cell.angle_alpha   90.00
_cell.angle_beta   90.00
_cell.angle_gamma   90.00
#
_symmetry.space_group_name_H-M   'P 1'
#
loop_
_entity.id
_entity.type
_entity.pdbx_description
1 polymer ?
#
loop_
_entity_poly.entity_id
_entity_poly.type
_entity_poly.pdbx_seq_one_letter_code
_entity_poly.pdbx_strand_id
1 'polypeptide(L)'
;MYSGVAVLFKTSKVTVKRVIEVEMGRCMVLDVLLNGQNLRLINVYGPQTLKARRDLFSRIKPFLFTARPIIFGGDFNTVTRPMDRGGAAGRLGYDSIYLNSIVSQAGLEDVHIRHFPDRTGFTFYRGTCRSRIDRFFVKQDFIVSPPEVTAVEFSDHCMVSVSLNVSESPQRGRGLWRLNSALLGEECVNQSFREFFQAQESLLDLCNTKAEWWEMVKKRAAGLFRGLANKIQIDKDRAYQSLRRKLDRLVSDGAQGGEVARVRALMKEYQYDRYSSLVLERDYGKHHSPDPYQNCREVFSHKSIHGLQNEAGVLETSVPGILRVVKNYYAELLKGQGLSRASMSSFLEETPILQDENISFDELECEIGVEEVRKAIDGLGLKKSPGPDGLTAEFYKQFVDVLAPRLTEVFNSTLEEGLLPPSMRHSALILLSKGLDQSKVENWRPIALLNTDRKILAKVMFNRLFPFAERLLSPSQHCTVKGRSTFSAVLGIREVLERCRICEWGKYLLTLDQSKAFDRVNHEYLWLLLDRYGLPGKFVNWLKILYKGAESFPLVNGWSGESFGVSSGVRQGCPLSPLLYVFAIDPLIRRIECDALAGVPLSPGRALKVSAYADDVTVVVSSGEEAETVARVLRDYSRASGSLINQNKCETFWMGKGDPAFDLPDVFPVAQPKIKILGIEFGQGDYAKQIWEGKLETASVLVNRWKGLKFTLRERVDLIKTYLIPIFLYLSHVCLLPEAFYVKIKGLFFQLLWGNKTNLIKRNITYLQRKEGGLGMVNPVVFFVNTFIKYNYNNLLLEKPPLWVEIFRVWALPFLECWMRGGLVKSVRAPHAPLPPYVAVSLKVMRRWCVSVGEIRASPRRDIDRRVLGSYFHASLALKDCPDEVLRSGLSLVNSPRVPPKLRDVVWRSFHGKLYVNGNLKYRRTDDRDCPREECSGEVETMDHFLLQCPFNIDVYKQVSAALGIPCLSGCNYQEWAYGAFKRHRGYDLGTLFLVSSVVRFYTWNTRCKVSLRREVLPCPVVVDMVLGELGKIRSLERQRMDEARWKGLWRGIQFDPP
;
A
#
# COMPACT_ATOMS: atom_id res chain seq x y z
N MET A 1 11.74 22.13 -13.86
CA MET A 1 10.89 22.54 -12.73
C MET A 1 9.72 23.30 -13.33
N TYR A 2 8.53 23.19 -12.75
CA TYR A 2 7.39 24.02 -13.16
C TYR A 2 7.59 25.40 -12.53
N SER A 3 7.73 26.45 -13.33
CA SER A 3 7.62 27.83 -12.86
C SER A 3 6.14 28.21 -12.90
N GLY A 4 5.54 28.60 -11.76
CA GLY A 4 4.12 28.96 -11.71
C GLY A 4 3.58 29.22 -10.30
N VAL A 5 2.34 29.70 -10.23
CA VAL A 5 1.56 29.82 -8.98
C VAL A 5 0.77 28.52 -8.72
N ALA A 6 0.63 28.15 -7.45
CA ALA A 6 -0.18 27.01 -7.03
C ALA A 6 -0.95 27.35 -5.76
N VAL A 7 -2.15 26.77 -5.61
CA VAL A 7 -2.93 26.82 -4.36
C VAL A 7 -3.17 25.38 -3.94
N LEU A 8 -2.72 25.04 -2.73
CA LEU A 8 -2.74 23.67 -2.21
C LEU A 8 -3.74 23.60 -1.06
N PHE A 9 -4.77 22.75 -1.22
CA PHE A 9 -5.75 22.50 -0.16
C PHE A 9 -5.37 21.24 0.63
N LYS A 10 -5.34 21.36 1.96
CA LYS A 10 -5.08 20.23 2.86
C LYS A 10 -6.32 19.33 3.06
N THR A 11 -7.52 19.82 2.78
CA THR A 11 -8.80 19.13 3.00
C THR A 11 -9.54 18.84 1.70
N SER A 12 -10.24 17.69 1.64
CA SER A 12 -11.15 17.33 0.55
C SER A 12 -12.48 18.09 0.58
N LYS A 13 -12.75 18.85 1.65
CA LYS A 13 -13.97 19.67 1.81
C LYS A 13 -13.94 20.99 1.02
N VAL A 14 -13.04 21.11 0.05
CA VAL A 14 -12.97 22.24 -0.87
C VAL A 14 -13.48 21.78 -2.22
N THR A 15 -14.61 22.31 -2.65
CA THR A 15 -15.06 22.15 -4.04
C THR A 15 -14.58 23.36 -4.82
N VAL A 16 -13.62 23.15 -5.72
CA VAL A 16 -13.22 24.18 -6.67
C VAL A 16 -14.32 24.30 -7.71
N LYS A 17 -15.10 25.40 -7.64
CA LYS A 17 -16.19 25.66 -8.59
C LYS A 17 -15.65 26.22 -9.90
N ARG A 18 -14.58 27.02 -9.83
CA ARG A 18 -14.00 27.68 -10.99
C ARG A 18 -12.52 27.96 -10.78
N VAL A 19 -11.73 27.78 -11.83
CA VAL A 19 -10.31 28.18 -11.91
C VAL A 19 -10.16 29.12 -13.10
N ILE A 20 -9.52 30.27 -12.89
CA ILE A 20 -9.19 31.25 -13.93
C ILE A 20 -7.69 31.52 -13.83
N GLU A 21 -6.95 31.21 -14.88
CA GLU A 21 -5.56 31.60 -15.03
C GLU A 21 -5.52 32.97 -15.71
N VAL A 22 -5.27 34.02 -14.92
CA VAL A 22 -5.27 35.42 -15.40
C VAL A 22 -4.03 35.69 -16.26
N GLU A 23 -2.90 35.07 -15.88
CA GLU A 23 -1.68 35.07 -16.66
C GLU A 23 -0.88 33.80 -16.34
N MET A 24 -0.43 33.12 -17.39
CA MET A 24 0.16 31.79 -17.27
C MET A 24 1.35 31.78 -16.32
N GLY A 25 1.26 30.97 -15.26
CA GLY A 25 2.30 30.86 -14.23
C GLY A 25 2.51 32.11 -13.36
N ARG A 26 1.63 33.11 -13.43
CA ARG A 26 1.77 34.38 -12.68
C ARG A 26 0.58 34.72 -11.80
N CYS A 27 -0.64 34.42 -12.22
CA CYS A 27 -1.80 34.65 -11.37
C CYS A 27 -2.91 33.63 -11.62
N MET A 28 -3.45 33.09 -10.53
CA MET A 28 -4.56 32.17 -10.52
C MET A 28 -5.65 32.66 -9.57
N VAL A 29 -6.88 32.68 -10.07
CA VAL A 29 -8.10 32.99 -9.31
C VAL A 29 -8.90 31.69 -9.17
N LEU A 30 -9.28 31.33 -7.95
CA LEU A 30 -10.17 30.22 -7.66
C LEU A 30 -11.43 30.70 -6.97
N ASP A 31 -12.59 30.31 -7.47
CA ASP A 31 -13.82 30.35 -6.69
C ASP A 31 -14.04 28.97 -6.08
N VAL A 32 -14.13 28.91 -4.76
CA VAL A 32 -14.22 27.67 -3.99
C VAL A 32 -15.43 27.67 -3.07
N LEU A 33 -16.00 26.48 -2.86
CA LEU A 33 -16.90 26.22 -1.76
C LEU A 33 -16.09 25.54 -0.65
N LEU A 34 -15.89 26.25 0.46
CA LEU A 34 -15.18 25.75 1.63
C LEU A 34 -16.17 25.67 2.79
N ASN A 35 -16.45 24.46 3.28
CA ASN A 35 -17.40 24.21 4.37
C ASN A 35 -18.77 24.91 4.17
N GLY A 36 -19.29 24.92 2.94
CA GLY A 36 -20.58 25.55 2.61
C GLY A 36 -20.51 27.05 2.29
N GLN A 37 -19.38 27.72 2.53
CA GLN A 37 -19.19 29.14 2.19
C GLN A 37 -18.49 29.31 0.84
N ASN A 38 -19.01 30.20 -0.02
CA ASN A 38 -18.37 30.54 -1.29
C ASN A 38 -17.30 31.60 -1.07
N LEU A 39 -16.05 31.31 -1.43
CA LEU A 39 -14.90 32.19 -1.26
C LEU A 39 -14.16 32.36 -2.59
N ARG A 40 -13.46 33.49 -2.74
CA ARG A 40 -12.51 33.71 -3.82
C ARG A 40 -11.08 33.76 -3.29
N LEU A 41 -10.21 32.95 -3.88
CA LEU A 41 -8.78 32.94 -3.61
C LEU A 41 -8.05 33.48 -4.83
N ILE A 42 -7.12 34.41 -4.63
CA ILE A 42 -6.30 34.97 -5.70
C ILE A 42 -4.84 34.83 -5.27
N ASN A 43 -4.07 34.02 -6.00
CA ASN A 43 -2.64 33.85 -5.77
C ASN A 43 -1.83 34.54 -6.88
N VAL A 44 -0.82 35.32 -6.50
CA VAL A 44 0.01 36.12 -7.41
C VAL A 44 1.49 35.80 -7.27
N TYR A 45 2.18 35.80 -8.41
CA TYR A 45 3.62 35.85 -8.53
C TYR A 45 4.01 36.99 -9.49
N GLY A 46 4.34 38.14 -8.92
CA GLY A 46 4.62 39.39 -9.63
C GLY A 46 5.83 39.28 -10.57
N PRO A 47 5.79 39.87 -11.77
CA PRO A 47 6.96 40.00 -12.64
C PRO A 47 8.09 40.83 -12.03
N GLN A 48 9.33 40.67 -12.54
CA GLN A 48 10.47 41.48 -12.11
C GLN A 48 10.48 42.90 -12.67
N THR A 49 9.87 43.12 -13.85
CA THR A 49 9.83 44.44 -14.50
C THR A 49 8.61 45.24 -14.05
N LEU A 50 8.79 46.55 -13.87
CA LEU A 50 7.74 47.48 -13.44
C LEU A 50 6.52 47.47 -14.37
N LYS A 51 6.76 47.51 -15.68
CA LYS A 51 5.70 47.49 -16.71
C LYS A 51 4.86 46.21 -16.61
N ALA A 52 5.52 45.05 -16.57
CA ALA A 52 4.81 43.78 -16.50
C ALA A 52 4.02 43.60 -15.20
N ARG A 53 4.52 44.11 -14.05
CA ARG A 53 3.74 44.13 -12.80
C ARG A 53 2.47 44.95 -12.92
N ARG A 54 2.57 46.16 -13.50
CA ARG A 54 1.40 47.02 -13.72
C ARG A 54 0.38 46.35 -14.64
N ASP A 55 0.83 45.75 -15.73
CA ASP A 55 -0.04 45.06 -16.69
C ASP A 55 -0.75 43.88 -16.00
N LEU A 56 -0.03 43.11 -15.17
CA LEU A 56 -0.62 42.04 -14.36
C LEU A 56 -1.65 42.57 -13.37
N PHE A 57 -1.34 43.61 -12.60
CA PHE A 57 -2.29 44.19 -11.63
C PHE A 57 -3.54 44.77 -12.31
N SER A 58 -3.39 45.32 -13.52
CA SER A 58 -4.51 45.78 -14.34
C SER A 58 -5.43 44.62 -14.74
N ARG A 59 -4.84 43.49 -15.17
CA ARG A 59 -5.59 42.26 -15.46
C ARG A 59 -6.26 41.65 -14.23
N ILE A 60 -5.69 41.80 -13.03
CA ILE A 60 -6.26 41.29 -11.78
C ILE A 60 -7.44 42.14 -11.29
N LYS A 61 -7.41 43.46 -11.54
CA LYS A 61 -8.37 44.44 -11.01
C LYS A 61 -9.84 43.98 -11.09
N PRO A 62 -10.37 43.46 -12.23
CA PRO A 62 -11.78 43.04 -12.33
C PRO A 62 -12.18 41.92 -11.35
N PHE A 63 -11.22 41.08 -10.93
CA PHE A 63 -11.50 39.94 -10.06
C PHE A 63 -11.59 40.31 -8.58
N LEU A 64 -11.13 41.51 -8.20
CA LEU A 64 -11.18 42.05 -6.84
C LEU A 64 -12.58 42.59 -6.48
N PHE A 65 -13.39 42.97 -7.47
CA PHE A 65 -14.74 43.51 -7.24
C PHE A 65 -15.77 42.38 -7.27
N THR A 66 -16.05 41.79 -6.10
CA THR A 66 -17.03 40.71 -5.94
C THR A 66 -17.71 40.76 -4.57
N ALA A 67 -18.98 40.32 -4.53
CA ALA A 67 -19.73 40.14 -3.28
C ALA A 67 -19.17 38.98 -2.43
N ARG A 68 -18.51 38.00 -3.06
CA ARG A 68 -17.82 36.89 -2.36
C ARG A 68 -16.71 37.44 -1.44
N PRO A 69 -16.48 36.85 -0.26
CA PRO A 69 -15.29 37.11 0.53
C PRO A 69 -14.02 36.72 -0.25
N ILE A 70 -12.98 37.54 -0.18
CA ILE A 70 -11.74 37.42 -0.97
C ILE A 70 -10.55 37.24 -0.05
N ILE A 71 -9.67 36.31 -0.41
CA ILE A 71 -8.30 36.22 0.10
C ILE A 71 -7.36 36.42 -1.09
N PHE A 72 -6.63 37.53 -1.07
CA PHE A 72 -5.72 37.92 -2.15
C PHE A 72 -4.29 37.93 -1.63
N GLY A 73 -3.41 37.07 -2.12
CA GLY A 73 -2.05 37.00 -1.61
C GLY A 73 -1.05 36.37 -2.56
N GLY A 74 0.21 36.29 -2.11
CA GLY A 74 1.33 35.75 -2.88
C GLY A 74 2.56 36.67 -2.84
N ASP A 75 3.48 36.45 -3.78
CA ASP A 75 4.66 37.30 -3.99
C ASP A 75 4.32 38.37 -5.03
N PHE A 76 4.31 39.64 -4.62
CA PHE A 76 3.96 40.75 -5.50
C PHE A 76 5.18 41.35 -6.22
N ASN A 77 6.40 40.98 -5.85
CA ASN A 77 7.65 41.59 -6.29
C ASN A 77 7.63 43.14 -6.24
N THR A 78 6.86 43.71 -5.30
CA THR A 78 6.73 45.16 -5.10
C THR A 78 6.53 45.50 -3.63
N VAL A 79 6.98 46.70 -3.26
CA VAL A 79 6.98 47.22 -1.89
C VAL A 79 5.88 48.28 -1.78
N THR A 80 4.97 48.20 -0.81
CA THR A 80 3.85 49.16 -0.69
C THR A 80 4.09 50.35 0.23
N ARG A 81 5.14 50.29 1.08
CA ARG A 81 5.55 51.37 2.00
C ARG A 81 7.06 51.58 1.93
N PRO A 82 7.60 52.80 2.00
CA PRO A 82 9.06 53.01 1.98
C PRO A 82 9.81 52.20 3.04
N MET A 83 9.24 52.07 4.24
CA MET A 83 9.78 51.28 5.36
C MET A 83 9.82 49.76 5.11
N ASP A 84 9.03 49.24 4.15
CA ASP A 84 9.02 47.82 3.79
C ASP A 84 10.25 47.44 2.93
N ARG A 85 11.23 48.35 2.75
CA ARG A 85 12.53 48.13 2.09
C ARG A 85 13.69 48.58 2.99
N GLY A 86 14.70 47.75 3.16
CA GLY A 86 15.94 48.10 3.86
C GLY A 86 17.12 48.28 2.91
N GLY A 87 18.02 49.22 3.24
CA GLY A 87 19.27 49.49 2.51
C GLY A 87 19.35 50.86 1.82
N ALA A 88 18.21 51.50 1.53
CA ALA A 88 18.08 52.93 1.18
C ALA A 88 16.58 53.29 1.09
N ALA A 89 16.18 54.48 1.56
CA ALA A 89 14.81 54.98 1.44
C ALA A 89 14.52 55.38 -0.02
N GLY A 90 14.01 54.45 -0.82
CA GLY A 90 13.56 54.72 -2.19
C GLY A 90 12.10 55.21 -2.22
N ARG A 91 11.79 56.18 -3.09
CA ARG A 91 10.40 56.53 -3.43
C ARG A 91 9.66 55.29 -3.93
N LEU A 92 8.36 55.19 -3.61
CA LEU A 92 7.52 54.12 -4.13
C LEU A 92 7.41 54.22 -5.66
N GLY A 93 7.51 53.08 -6.33
CA GLY A 93 7.26 52.97 -7.77
C GLY A 93 5.78 53.15 -8.10
N TYR A 94 5.49 53.47 -9.36
CA TYR A 94 4.11 53.62 -9.83
C TYR A 94 3.27 52.33 -9.69
N ASP A 95 3.90 51.16 -9.81
CA ASP A 95 3.29 49.85 -9.59
C ASP A 95 2.80 49.67 -8.14
N SER A 96 3.57 50.17 -7.17
CA SER A 96 3.21 50.16 -5.75
C SER A 96 2.00 51.05 -5.47
N ILE A 97 2.00 52.27 -6.01
CA ILE A 97 0.86 53.20 -5.92
C ILE A 97 -0.39 52.58 -6.54
N TYR A 98 -0.24 51.95 -7.71
CA TYR A 98 -1.33 51.28 -8.40
C TYR A 98 -1.90 50.10 -7.59
N LEU A 99 -1.04 49.25 -7.01
CA LEU A 99 -1.46 48.15 -6.15
C LEU A 99 -2.23 48.65 -4.92
N ASN A 100 -1.70 49.67 -4.22
CA ASN A 100 -2.39 50.28 -3.07
C ASN A 100 -3.76 50.84 -3.47
N SER A 101 -3.85 51.49 -4.65
CA SER A 101 -5.09 52.04 -5.16
C SER A 101 -6.14 50.97 -5.44
N ILE A 102 -5.80 49.87 -6.14
CA ILE A 102 -6.77 48.82 -6.46
C ILE A 102 -7.20 48.01 -5.24
N VAL A 103 -6.30 47.81 -4.26
CA VAL A 103 -6.59 47.11 -3.00
C VAL A 103 -7.57 47.94 -2.16
N SER A 104 -7.31 49.25 -2.03
CA SER A 104 -8.19 50.17 -1.32
C SER A 104 -9.56 50.29 -2.01
N GLN A 105 -9.61 50.43 -3.34
CA GLN A 105 -10.87 50.47 -4.09
C GLN A 105 -11.71 49.19 -3.92
N ALA A 106 -11.07 48.03 -3.71
CA ALA A 106 -11.74 46.75 -3.51
C ALA A 106 -12.17 46.50 -2.04
N GLY A 107 -11.91 47.44 -1.12
CA GLY A 107 -12.20 47.28 0.31
C GLY A 107 -11.35 46.21 0.99
N LEU A 108 -10.13 45.99 0.49
CA LEU A 108 -9.18 45.03 1.04
C LEU A 108 -8.11 45.75 1.88
N GLU A 109 -7.62 45.08 2.92
CA GLU A 109 -6.55 45.56 3.79
C GLU A 109 -5.38 44.57 3.83
N ASP A 110 -4.15 45.09 3.87
CA ASP A 110 -2.95 44.29 4.10
C ASP A 110 -2.95 43.78 5.54
N VAL A 111 -2.98 42.45 5.71
CA VAL A 111 -3.07 41.80 7.02
C VAL A 111 -1.93 42.21 7.96
N HIS A 112 -0.72 42.42 7.45
CA HIS A 112 0.40 42.88 8.28
C HIS A 112 0.21 44.32 8.72
N ILE A 113 -0.23 45.21 7.83
CA ILE A 113 -0.43 46.63 8.17
C ILE A 113 -1.56 46.77 9.20
N ARG A 114 -2.63 45.98 9.06
CA ARG A 114 -3.75 45.93 10.02
C ARG A 114 -3.30 45.62 11.45
N HIS A 115 -2.40 44.65 11.62
CA HIS A 115 -1.93 44.25 12.96
C HIS A 115 -0.69 45.01 13.43
N PHE A 116 0.15 45.47 12.50
CA PHE A 116 1.46 46.06 12.79
C PHE A 116 1.73 47.28 11.89
N PRO A 117 1.00 48.40 12.10
CA PRO A 117 1.14 49.59 11.25
C PRO A 117 2.56 50.16 11.28
N ASP A 118 3.21 50.17 12.44
CA ASP A 118 4.52 50.81 12.63
C ASP A 118 5.72 49.84 12.58
N ARG A 119 5.48 48.55 12.29
CA ARG A 119 6.57 47.55 12.23
C ARG A 119 6.84 47.08 10.80
N THR A 120 8.11 46.93 10.49
CA THR A 120 8.56 46.21 9.29
C THR A 120 8.40 44.71 9.47
N GLY A 121 8.06 43.99 8.40
CA GLY A 121 7.98 42.52 8.37
C GLY A 121 8.58 41.98 7.09
N PHE A 122 9.91 42.08 6.93
CA PHE A 122 10.58 41.65 5.70
C PHE A 122 10.33 40.17 5.44
N THR A 123 10.00 39.83 4.19
CA THR A 123 9.72 38.46 3.76
C THR A 123 10.78 37.93 2.80
N PHE A 124 11.70 38.79 2.36
CA PHE A 124 12.77 38.47 1.44
C PHE A 124 14.07 39.15 1.86
N TYR A 125 15.18 38.39 1.81
CA TYR A 125 16.52 38.83 2.21
C TYR A 125 17.54 38.39 1.16
N ARG A 126 18.37 39.33 0.68
CA ARG A 126 19.46 39.06 -0.26
C ARG A 126 20.65 39.98 0.00
N GLY A 127 21.68 39.45 0.67
CA GLY A 127 22.82 40.25 1.15
C GLY A 127 22.31 41.34 2.10
N THR A 128 22.69 42.60 1.86
CA THR A 128 22.23 43.76 2.64
C THR A 128 20.83 44.25 2.24
N CYS A 129 20.26 43.75 1.15
CA CYS A 129 18.92 44.12 0.68
C CYS A 129 17.85 43.29 1.38
N ARG A 130 16.82 43.95 1.92
CA ARG A 130 15.66 43.31 2.56
C ARG A 130 14.37 43.98 2.12
N SER A 131 13.32 43.19 1.87
CA SER A 131 12.03 43.71 1.40
C SER A 131 10.83 42.87 1.86
N ARG A 132 9.68 43.51 2.09
CA ARG A 132 8.38 42.84 2.28
C ARG A 132 7.61 42.82 0.96
N ILE A 133 7.62 41.68 0.29
CA ILE A 133 7.01 41.49 -1.03
C ILE A 133 5.96 40.38 -1.05
N ASP A 134 5.95 39.52 -0.02
CA ASP A 134 4.96 38.46 0.18
C ASP A 134 3.85 38.95 1.11
N ARG A 135 2.60 38.93 0.65
CA ARG A 135 1.48 39.64 1.29
C ARG A 135 0.18 38.86 1.25
N PHE A 136 -0.70 39.15 2.23
CA PHE A 136 -2.11 38.77 2.21
C PHE A 136 -2.96 40.03 2.38
N PHE A 137 -3.99 40.12 1.55
CA PHE A 137 -5.03 41.12 1.57
C PHE A 137 -6.39 40.43 1.80
N VAL A 138 -7.16 40.95 2.75
CA VAL A 138 -8.49 40.43 3.11
C VAL A 138 -9.47 41.59 3.30
N LYS A 139 -10.78 41.34 3.25
CA LYS A 139 -11.77 42.35 3.62
C LYS A 139 -11.74 42.63 5.13
N GLN A 140 -12.18 43.82 5.53
CA GLN A 140 -12.20 44.27 6.95
C GLN A 140 -12.97 43.33 7.89
N ASP A 141 -14.04 42.71 7.39
CA ASP A 141 -14.94 41.80 8.13
C ASP A 141 -14.33 40.43 8.44
N PHE A 142 -13.17 40.07 7.84
CA PHE A 142 -12.46 38.84 8.22
C PHE A 142 -11.83 38.96 9.61
N ILE A 143 -12.11 37.97 10.46
CA ILE A 143 -11.33 37.70 11.67
C ILE A 143 -10.09 36.91 11.26
N VAL A 144 -8.94 37.59 11.29
CA VAL A 144 -7.63 37.05 10.89
C VAL A 144 -6.64 37.17 12.04
N SER A 145 -5.76 36.18 12.20
CA SER A 145 -4.65 36.26 13.17
C SER A 145 -3.56 37.22 12.69
N PRO A 146 -2.72 37.74 13.60
CA PRO A 146 -1.49 38.39 13.19
C PRO A 146 -0.66 37.50 12.26
N PRO A 147 -0.01 38.04 11.22
CA PRO A 147 0.81 37.24 10.31
C PRO A 147 2.11 36.80 11.00
N GLU A 148 2.44 35.52 10.85
CA GLU A 148 3.73 34.97 11.25
C GLU A 148 4.64 34.82 10.03
N VAL A 149 5.82 35.45 10.09
CA VAL A 149 6.86 35.38 9.06
C VAL A 149 7.98 34.48 9.56
N THR A 150 8.39 33.49 8.78
CA THR A 150 9.44 32.54 9.20
C THR A 150 10.36 32.14 8.05
N ALA A 151 11.67 32.08 8.28
CA ALA A 151 12.58 31.45 7.33
C ALA A 151 12.27 29.95 7.14
N VAL A 152 12.39 29.47 5.90
CA VAL A 152 12.14 28.08 5.54
C VAL A 152 13.35 27.45 4.84
N GLU A 153 13.39 26.12 4.85
CA GLU A 153 14.52 25.33 4.33
C GLU A 153 14.54 25.18 2.80
N PHE A 154 13.42 25.48 2.12
CA PHE A 154 13.26 25.24 0.68
C PHE A 154 13.15 26.51 -0.16
N SER A 155 13.13 27.69 0.45
CA SER A 155 13.03 28.98 -0.24
C SER A 155 13.94 30.03 0.40
N ASP A 156 14.39 30.98 -0.42
CA ASP A 156 15.03 32.24 -0.05
C ASP A 156 14.03 33.30 0.44
N HIS A 157 12.74 33.11 0.18
CA HIS A 157 11.67 33.86 0.84
C HIS A 157 11.34 33.22 2.21
N CYS A 158 10.85 34.05 3.12
CA CYS A 158 10.20 33.62 4.35
C CYS A 158 8.76 33.20 4.05
N MET A 159 8.29 32.15 4.71
CA MET A 159 6.88 31.79 4.72
C MET A 159 6.08 32.83 5.51
N VAL A 160 4.99 33.31 4.92
CA VAL A 160 3.98 34.15 5.59
C VAL A 160 2.76 33.29 5.89
N SER A 161 2.33 33.23 7.14
CA SER A 161 1.17 32.43 7.56
C SER A 161 0.17 33.24 8.37
N VAL A 162 -1.11 33.00 8.13
CA VAL A 162 -2.26 33.64 8.79
C VAL A 162 -3.32 32.58 9.07
N SER A 163 -4.06 32.73 10.17
CA SER A 163 -5.23 31.91 10.50
C SER A 163 -6.49 32.70 10.26
N LEU A 164 -7.45 32.10 9.54
CA LEU A 164 -8.74 32.69 9.22
C LEU A 164 -9.82 31.79 9.78
N ASN A 165 -10.79 32.36 10.51
CA ASN A 165 -11.89 31.58 11.07
C ASN A 165 -13.03 31.50 10.04
N VAL A 166 -13.10 30.39 9.30
CA VAL A 166 -13.98 30.26 8.12
C VAL A 166 -15.18 29.30 8.39
N SER A 167 -15.23 28.60 9.52
CA SER A 167 -16.40 27.86 10.08
C SER A 167 -15.98 26.80 11.11
N GLU A 168 -16.93 26.38 11.95
CA GLU A 168 -16.85 25.23 12.85
C GLU A 168 -16.89 23.89 12.08
N SER A 169 -15.77 23.48 11.49
CA SER A 169 -15.66 22.10 11.00
C SER A 169 -15.71 21.12 12.17
N PRO A 170 -16.42 19.97 12.07
CA PRO A 170 -16.45 18.99 13.15
C PRO A 170 -15.04 18.50 13.45
N GLN A 171 -14.58 18.81 14.67
CA GLN A 171 -13.24 18.50 15.12
C GLN A 171 -13.08 16.98 15.24
N ARG A 172 -11.90 16.49 14.89
CA ARG A 172 -11.52 15.10 15.14
C ARG A 172 -11.21 14.93 16.63
N GLY A 173 -11.75 13.89 17.25
CA GLY A 173 -11.40 13.57 18.63
C GLY A 173 -9.96 13.09 18.76
N ARG A 174 -9.44 13.08 19.99
CA ARG A 174 -8.05 12.69 20.29
C ARG A 174 -7.73 11.24 19.89
N GLY A 175 -8.76 10.39 19.78
CA GLY A 175 -8.61 8.95 19.56
C GLY A 175 -8.06 8.23 20.79
N LEU A 176 -7.79 6.94 20.62
CA LEU A 176 -7.16 6.13 21.66
C LEU A 176 -5.64 6.32 21.63
N TRP A 177 -5.03 6.34 22.82
CA TRP A 177 -3.58 6.26 22.94
C TRP A 177 -3.08 4.93 22.36
N ARG A 178 -1.91 4.96 21.71
CA ARG A 178 -1.24 3.80 21.15
C ARG A 178 0.25 3.96 21.38
N LEU A 179 0.92 2.90 21.78
CA LEU A 179 2.37 2.87 21.86
C LEU A 179 2.97 3.11 20.47
N ASN A 180 3.89 4.07 20.38
CA ASN A 180 4.68 4.23 19.17
C ASN A 180 5.73 3.12 19.11
N SER A 181 5.53 2.15 18.22
CA SER A 181 6.44 1.00 18.08
C SER A 181 7.85 1.38 17.63
N ALA A 182 8.07 2.58 17.07
CA ALA A 182 9.41 3.06 16.75
C ALA A 182 10.29 3.22 18.01
N LEU A 183 9.68 3.50 19.17
CA LEU A 183 10.40 3.64 20.44
C LEU A 183 11.06 2.33 20.89
N LEU A 184 10.52 1.18 20.49
CA LEU A 184 11.03 -0.13 20.85
C LEU A 184 12.35 -0.49 20.12
N GLY A 185 12.72 0.30 19.12
CA GLY A 185 14.03 0.21 18.46
C GLY A 185 15.17 0.84 19.27
N GLU A 186 14.87 1.63 20.30
CA GLU A 186 15.87 2.32 21.13
C GLU A 186 16.25 1.48 22.34
N GLU A 187 17.54 1.13 22.47
CA GLU A 187 18.01 0.25 23.54
C GLU A 187 17.74 0.83 24.94
N CYS A 188 17.87 2.15 25.10
CA CYS A 188 17.57 2.82 26.36
C CYS A 188 16.09 2.69 26.79
N VAL A 189 15.16 2.66 25.82
CA VAL A 189 13.73 2.45 26.09
C VAL A 189 13.50 1.00 26.52
N ASN A 190 14.17 0.05 25.87
CA ASN A 190 14.07 -1.37 26.20
C ASN A 190 14.59 -1.65 27.62
N GLN A 191 15.75 -1.10 27.98
CA GLN A 191 16.32 -1.22 29.32
C GLN A 191 15.39 -0.60 30.38
N SER A 192 14.88 0.61 30.13
CA SER A 192 13.95 1.30 31.04
C SER A 192 12.69 0.47 31.31
N PHE A 193 12.14 -0.20 30.29
CA PHE A 193 10.98 -1.07 30.48
C PHE A 193 11.33 -2.34 31.27
N ARG A 194 12.49 -2.95 31.02
CA ARG A 194 12.93 -4.16 31.75
C ARG A 194 13.10 -3.87 33.25
N GLU A 195 13.77 -2.78 33.60
CA GLU A 195 13.91 -2.33 35.00
C GLU A 195 12.54 -2.02 35.64
N PHE A 196 11.68 -1.29 34.91
CA PHE A 196 10.31 -1.03 35.34
C PHE A 196 9.53 -2.32 35.61
N PHE A 197 9.61 -3.30 34.70
CA PHE A 197 8.87 -4.55 34.79
C PHE A 197 9.37 -5.40 35.95
N GLN A 198 10.68 -5.52 36.15
CA GLN A 198 11.28 -6.20 37.29
C GLN A 198 10.81 -5.57 38.62
N ALA A 199 10.75 -4.24 38.70
CA ALA A 199 10.20 -3.57 39.87
C ALA A 199 8.70 -3.89 40.07
N GLN A 200 7.92 -4.05 39.00
CA GLN A 200 6.51 -4.44 39.13
C GLN A 200 6.32 -5.88 39.59
N GLU A 201 7.24 -6.80 39.25
CA GLU A 201 7.17 -8.19 39.72
C GLU A 201 7.22 -8.29 41.24
N SER A 202 8.00 -7.42 41.91
CA SER A 202 8.06 -7.37 43.38
C SER A 202 6.74 -6.97 44.06
N LEU A 203 5.76 -6.46 43.29
CA LEU A 203 4.44 -6.05 43.79
C LEU A 203 3.37 -7.11 43.53
N LEU A 204 3.72 -8.26 42.93
CA LEU A 204 2.76 -9.31 42.61
C LEU A 204 2.04 -9.82 43.86
N ASP A 205 2.78 -10.08 44.93
CA ASP A 205 2.27 -10.61 46.21
C ASP A 205 1.42 -9.58 46.99
N LEU A 206 1.42 -8.31 46.57
CA LEU A 206 0.59 -7.26 47.17
C LEU A 206 -0.79 -7.14 46.49
N CYS A 207 -1.01 -7.84 45.39
CA CYS A 207 -2.28 -7.83 44.66
C CYS A 207 -3.13 -9.03 45.07
N ASN A 208 -4.47 -8.88 45.09
CA ASN A 208 -5.35 -9.99 45.49
C ASN A 208 -5.38 -11.10 44.44
N THR A 209 -5.22 -10.73 43.15
CA THR A 209 -5.18 -11.68 42.04
C THR A 209 -4.10 -11.30 41.03
N LYS A 210 -3.63 -12.29 40.26
CA LYS A 210 -2.69 -12.07 39.15
C LYS A 210 -3.30 -11.19 38.05
N ALA A 211 -4.62 -11.28 37.86
CA ALA A 211 -5.38 -10.42 36.96
C ALA A 211 -5.32 -8.95 37.39
N GLU A 212 -5.52 -8.66 38.68
CA GLU A 212 -5.43 -7.30 39.25
C GLU A 212 -4.02 -6.72 39.06
N TRP A 213 -2.99 -7.52 39.38
CA TRP A 213 -1.60 -7.14 39.15
C TRP A 213 -1.35 -6.77 37.68
N TRP A 214 -1.80 -7.60 36.73
CA TRP A 214 -1.57 -7.37 35.31
C TRP A 214 -2.27 -6.08 34.81
N GLU A 215 -3.47 -5.78 35.28
CA GLU A 215 -4.16 -4.51 34.98
C GLU A 215 -3.35 -3.29 35.46
N MET A 216 -2.81 -3.36 36.68
CA MET A 216 -1.94 -2.32 37.23
C MET A 216 -0.68 -2.15 36.37
N VAL A 217 0.00 -3.24 36.02
CA VAL A 217 1.23 -3.22 35.22
C VAL A 217 0.99 -2.57 33.87
N LYS A 218 -0.07 -2.97 33.14
CA LYS A 218 -0.42 -2.37 31.84
C LYS A 218 -0.65 -0.86 31.95
N LYS A 219 -1.40 -0.42 32.95
CA LYS A 219 -1.69 1.02 33.17
C LYS A 219 -0.42 1.81 33.43
N ARG A 220 0.48 1.29 34.27
CA ARG A 220 1.77 1.92 34.60
C ARG A 220 2.74 1.90 33.41
N ALA A 221 2.80 0.81 32.66
CA ALA A 221 3.60 0.69 31.43
C ALA A 221 3.16 1.74 30.39
N ALA A 222 1.85 1.92 30.18
CA ALA A 222 1.33 2.96 29.31
C ALA A 222 1.75 4.37 29.77
N GLY A 223 1.81 4.61 31.08
CA GLY A 223 2.35 5.85 31.66
C GLY A 223 3.84 6.05 31.34
N LEU A 224 4.66 5.02 31.56
CA LEU A 224 6.11 5.03 31.25
C LEU A 224 6.35 5.39 29.78
N PHE A 225 5.73 4.67 28.86
CA PHE A 225 5.95 4.91 27.43
C PHE A 225 5.44 6.28 26.96
N ARG A 226 4.37 6.82 27.55
CA ARG A 226 3.95 8.21 27.30
C ARG A 226 5.01 9.20 27.75
N GLY A 227 5.58 8.99 28.93
CA GLY A 227 6.67 9.82 29.46
C GLY A 227 7.89 9.81 28.54
N LEU A 228 8.34 8.62 28.13
CA LEU A 228 9.47 8.45 27.22
C LEU A 228 9.21 9.08 25.84
N ALA A 229 8.02 8.85 25.27
CA ALA A 229 7.63 9.44 23.99
C ALA A 229 7.62 10.98 24.05
N ASN A 230 7.05 11.55 25.11
CA ASN A 230 7.01 12.99 25.31
C ASN A 230 8.41 13.57 25.46
N LYS A 231 9.30 12.92 26.22
CA LYS A 231 10.70 13.35 26.38
C LYS A 231 11.42 13.40 25.03
N ILE A 232 11.36 12.32 24.25
CA ILE A 232 11.98 12.23 22.92
C ILE A 232 11.42 13.30 21.98
N GLN A 233 10.09 13.50 21.99
CA GLN A 233 9.45 14.50 21.13
C GLN A 233 9.86 15.93 21.53
N ILE A 234 9.94 16.24 22.83
CA ILE A 234 10.42 17.52 23.35
C ILE A 234 11.86 17.77 22.91
N ASP A 235 12.73 16.76 22.99
CA ASP A 235 14.13 16.90 22.59
C ASP A 235 14.27 17.14 21.07
N LYS A 236 13.49 16.41 20.25
CA LYS A 236 13.41 16.64 18.80
C LYS A 236 12.89 18.04 18.46
N ASP A 237 11.81 18.48 19.12
CA ASP A 237 11.23 19.80 18.89
C ASP A 237 12.18 20.91 19.33
N ARG A 238 12.90 20.73 20.45
CA ARG A 238 13.93 21.67 20.93
C ARG A 238 15.08 21.78 19.94
N ALA A 239 15.56 20.66 19.40
CA ALA A 239 16.60 20.63 18.37
C ALA A 239 16.14 21.34 17.09
N TYR A 240 14.93 21.05 16.61
CA TYR A 240 14.34 21.73 15.44
C TYR A 240 14.16 23.23 15.67
N GLN A 241 13.62 23.64 16.82
CA GLN A 241 13.48 25.06 17.17
C GLN A 241 14.81 25.77 17.33
N SER A 242 15.86 25.08 17.78
CA SER A 242 17.23 25.62 17.82
C SER A 242 17.75 25.89 16.40
N LEU A 243 17.60 24.92 15.49
CA LEU A 243 17.96 25.07 14.08
C LEU A 243 17.15 26.19 13.39
N ARG A 244 15.85 26.27 13.66
CA ARG A 244 14.97 27.32 13.14
C ARG A 244 15.40 28.70 13.62
N ARG A 245 15.62 28.88 14.93
CA ARG A 245 16.15 30.14 15.48
C ARG A 245 17.51 30.51 14.88
N LYS A 246 18.39 29.52 14.66
CA LYS A 246 19.67 29.74 13.99
C LYS A 246 19.47 30.20 12.53
N LEU A 247 18.55 29.59 11.80
CA LEU A 247 18.22 30.00 10.43
C LEU A 247 17.62 31.41 10.38
N ASP A 248 16.66 31.72 11.24
CA ASP A 248 16.02 33.04 11.30
C ASP A 248 17.05 34.15 11.56
N ARG A 249 18.02 33.91 12.45
CA ARG A 249 19.15 34.84 12.68
C ARG A 249 20.02 35.00 11.44
N LEU A 250 20.51 33.89 10.87
CA LEU A 250 21.37 33.92 9.69
C LEU A 250 20.71 34.62 8.50
N VAL A 251 19.42 34.37 8.26
CA VAL A 251 18.65 35.01 7.19
C VAL A 251 18.45 36.50 7.48
N SER A 252 18.13 36.86 8.73
CA SER A 252 17.95 38.26 9.15
C SER A 252 19.23 39.09 9.04
N ASP A 253 20.38 38.47 9.32
CA ASP A 253 21.72 39.07 9.21
C ASP A 253 22.22 39.15 7.75
N GLY A 254 21.44 38.65 6.79
CA GLY A 254 21.79 38.67 5.37
C GLY A 254 22.87 37.66 4.98
N ALA A 255 23.15 36.68 5.84
CA ALA A 255 24.18 35.67 5.60
C ALA A 255 23.85 34.80 4.38
N GLN A 256 24.86 34.49 3.56
CA GLN A 256 24.76 33.61 2.40
C GLN A 256 25.90 32.59 2.42
N GLY A 257 25.73 31.46 1.73
CA GLY A 257 26.79 30.44 1.57
C GLY A 257 26.58 29.15 2.38
N GLY A 258 27.69 28.47 2.68
CA GLY A 258 27.71 27.08 3.15
C GLY A 258 26.99 26.82 4.48
N GLU A 259 27.04 27.75 5.43
CA GLU A 259 26.39 27.57 6.74
C GLU A 259 24.86 27.58 6.64
N VAL A 260 24.28 28.52 5.88
CA VAL A 260 22.83 28.56 5.62
C VAL A 260 22.37 27.28 4.92
N ALA A 261 23.12 26.81 3.93
CA ALA A 261 22.84 25.56 3.24
C ALA A 261 22.87 24.35 4.18
N ARG A 262 23.84 24.31 5.12
CA ARG A 262 23.95 23.25 6.14
C ARG A 262 22.76 23.26 7.11
N VAL A 263 22.36 24.43 7.63
CA VAL A 263 21.22 24.54 8.55
C VAL A 263 19.92 24.13 7.85
N ARG A 264 19.70 24.59 6.61
CA ARG A 264 18.55 24.18 5.80
C ARG A 264 18.52 22.67 5.55
N ALA A 265 19.68 22.06 5.27
CA ALA A 265 19.78 20.61 5.08
C ALA A 265 19.41 19.83 6.35
N LEU A 266 19.90 20.25 7.52
CA LEU A 266 19.55 19.63 8.81
C LEU A 266 18.06 19.81 9.13
N MET A 267 17.49 21.01 8.93
CA MET A 267 16.06 21.25 9.14
C MET A 267 15.21 20.35 8.24
N LYS A 268 15.63 20.16 6.98
CA LYS A 268 14.96 19.27 6.04
C LYS A 268 14.99 17.81 6.50
N GLU A 269 16.09 17.37 7.11
CA GLU A 269 16.20 16.02 7.69
C GLU A 269 15.22 15.84 8.86
N TYR A 270 15.17 16.78 9.81
CA TYR A 270 14.21 16.75 10.92
C TYR A 270 12.75 16.79 10.43
N GLN A 271 12.45 17.61 9.43
CA GLN A 271 11.11 17.63 8.84
C GLN A 271 10.79 16.32 8.11
N TYR A 272 11.75 15.72 7.42
CA TYR A 272 11.55 14.45 6.73
C TYR A 272 11.36 13.30 7.73
N ASP A 273 12.12 13.26 8.83
CA ASP A 273 11.93 12.29 9.92
C ASP A 273 10.54 12.43 10.55
N ARG A 274 10.14 13.67 10.90
CA ARG A 274 8.80 13.99 11.40
C ARG A 274 7.70 13.63 10.40
N TYR A 275 7.94 13.85 9.12
CA TYR A 275 7.03 13.46 8.05
C TYR A 275 6.91 11.94 7.92
N SER A 276 8.05 11.26 7.89
CA SER A 276 8.16 9.81 7.75
C SER A 276 7.46 9.12 8.91
N SER A 277 7.69 9.55 10.15
CA SER A 277 6.97 9.07 11.34
C SER A 277 5.46 9.34 11.22
N LEU A 278 5.04 10.58 10.93
CA LEU A 278 3.61 10.91 10.84
C LEU A 278 2.86 10.12 9.75
N VAL A 279 3.49 9.87 8.61
CA VAL A 279 2.88 9.13 7.50
C VAL A 279 2.98 7.63 7.74
N LEU A 280 4.15 7.10 8.06
CA LEU A 280 4.33 5.65 8.26
C LEU A 280 3.61 5.12 9.51
N GLU A 281 3.46 5.92 10.57
CA GLU A 281 2.68 5.53 11.77
C GLU A 281 1.16 5.62 11.55
N ARG A 282 0.71 6.47 10.60
CA ARG A 282 -0.72 6.59 10.26
C ARG A 282 -1.13 5.65 9.12
N ASP A 283 -0.16 5.17 8.33
CA ASP A 283 -0.33 4.41 7.10
C ASP A 283 0.02 2.92 7.25
N TYR A 284 -0.42 2.29 8.35
CA TYR A 284 -0.33 0.83 8.51
C TYR A 284 -1.32 0.03 7.62
N GLY A 285 -1.82 0.65 6.54
CA GLY A 285 -2.79 0.08 5.61
C GLY A 285 -2.17 -0.71 4.46
N LYS A 286 -3.03 -1.34 3.65
CA LYS A 286 -2.61 -1.87 2.35
C LYS A 286 -2.21 -0.70 1.46
N HIS A 287 -0.97 -0.70 1.00
CA HIS A 287 -0.50 0.31 0.06
C HIS A 287 -1.10 -0.01 -1.30
N HIS A 288 -1.95 0.88 -1.82
CA HIS A 288 -2.56 0.75 -3.14
C HIS A 288 -1.98 1.74 -4.14
N SER A 289 -1.21 2.71 -3.65
CA SER A 289 -0.46 3.69 -4.42
C SER A 289 0.99 3.77 -3.95
N PRO A 290 1.95 4.03 -4.85
CA PRO A 290 3.30 4.41 -4.46
C PRO A 290 3.38 5.82 -3.85
N ASP A 291 2.29 6.58 -3.87
CA ASP A 291 2.16 7.85 -3.14
C ASP A 291 1.59 7.60 -1.73
N PRO A 292 2.41 7.74 -0.68
CA PRO A 292 1.98 7.47 0.70
C PRO A 292 0.96 8.52 1.21
N TYR A 293 0.93 9.73 0.65
CA TYR A 293 -0.10 10.71 0.99
C TYR A 293 -1.46 10.30 0.45
N GLN A 294 -1.47 9.74 -0.76
CA GLN A 294 -2.69 9.21 -1.35
C GLN A 294 -3.23 8.05 -0.50
N ASN A 295 -2.37 7.11 -0.10
CA ASN A 295 -2.76 6.00 0.78
C ASN A 295 -3.34 6.52 2.10
N CYS A 296 -2.63 7.44 2.78
CA CYS A 296 -3.14 8.10 3.98
C CYS A 296 -4.52 8.73 3.77
N ARG A 297 -4.67 9.54 2.72
CA ARG A 297 -5.91 10.28 2.42
C ARG A 297 -7.07 9.34 2.13
N GLU A 298 -6.85 8.30 1.34
CA GLU A 298 -7.85 7.27 1.03
C GLU A 298 -8.26 6.51 2.30
N VAL A 299 -7.28 6.13 3.14
CA VAL A 299 -7.55 5.50 4.44
C VAL A 299 -8.37 6.42 5.34
N PHE A 300 -8.09 7.73 5.34
CA PHE A 300 -8.89 8.71 6.09
C PHE A 300 -10.30 8.84 5.54
N SER A 301 -10.49 8.97 4.22
CA SER A 301 -11.83 9.08 3.62
C SER A 301 -12.67 7.82 3.85
N HIS A 302 -12.08 6.63 3.80
CA HIS A 302 -12.80 5.38 4.04
C HIS A 302 -13.21 5.13 5.51
N LYS A 303 -12.64 5.88 6.45
CA LYS A 303 -12.89 5.75 7.89
C LYS A 303 -13.67 6.94 8.47
N SER A 304 -13.78 8.04 7.74
CA SER A 304 -14.42 9.26 8.23
C SER A 304 -15.93 9.16 8.06
N ILE A 305 -16.67 9.42 9.13
CA ILE A 305 -18.14 9.46 9.11
C ILE A 305 -18.59 10.90 9.20
N HIS A 306 -19.33 11.39 8.20
CA HIS A 306 -19.77 12.79 8.15
C HIS A 306 -21.21 13.00 8.64
N GLY A 307 -22.01 11.94 8.60
CA GLY A 307 -23.33 11.87 9.18
C GLY A 307 -23.91 10.48 9.00
N LEU A 308 -24.86 10.11 9.85
CA LEU A 308 -25.58 8.83 9.77
C LEU A 308 -27.08 9.06 9.92
N GLN A 309 -27.88 8.36 9.13
CA GLN A 309 -29.33 8.33 9.30
C GLN A 309 -29.69 7.57 10.58
N ASN A 310 -30.55 8.15 11.39
CA ASN A 310 -31.19 7.47 12.51
C ASN A 310 -32.37 6.60 12.02
N GLU A 311 -33.03 5.90 12.95
CA GLU A 311 -34.17 5.01 12.64
C GLU A 311 -35.37 5.75 12.01
N ALA A 312 -35.52 7.04 12.28
CA ALA A 312 -36.55 7.89 11.66
C ALA A 312 -36.14 8.44 10.27
N GLY A 313 -34.97 8.05 9.74
CA GLY A 313 -34.44 8.53 8.46
C GLY A 313 -33.79 9.92 8.51
N VAL A 314 -33.69 10.54 9.69
CA VAL A 314 -33.09 11.87 9.87
C VAL A 314 -31.57 11.75 9.92
N LEU A 315 -30.87 12.58 9.14
CA LEU A 315 -29.41 12.59 9.07
C LEU A 315 -28.80 13.32 10.27
N GLU A 316 -28.17 12.57 11.17
CA GLU A 316 -27.41 13.07 12.31
C GLU A 316 -25.98 13.42 11.89
N THR A 317 -25.60 14.69 12.00
CA THR A 317 -24.24 15.18 11.68
C THR A 317 -23.43 15.61 12.91
N SER A 318 -24.09 15.72 14.07
CA SER A 318 -23.43 16.04 15.35
C SER A 318 -22.63 14.84 15.86
N VAL A 319 -21.53 15.09 16.57
CA VAL A 319 -20.72 14.01 17.17
C VAL A 319 -21.55 13.15 18.13
N PRO A 320 -22.34 13.70 19.07
CA PRO A 320 -23.20 12.90 19.94
C PRO A 320 -24.27 12.11 19.17
N GLY A 321 -24.89 12.73 18.16
CA GLY A 321 -25.90 12.08 17.32
C GLY A 321 -25.34 10.87 16.56
N ILE A 322 -24.19 11.03 15.91
CA ILE A 322 -23.50 9.94 15.19
C ILE A 322 -23.13 8.80 16.16
N LEU A 323 -22.56 9.11 17.32
CA LEU A 323 -22.17 8.10 18.31
C LEU A 323 -23.39 7.31 18.82
N ARG A 324 -24.52 8.00 19.05
CA ARG A 324 -25.79 7.39 19.46
C ARG A 324 -26.35 6.45 18.39
N VAL A 325 -26.36 6.85 17.12
CA VAL A 325 -26.81 5.99 16.01
C VAL A 325 -25.97 4.71 15.95
N VAL A 326 -24.64 4.82 16.05
CA VAL A 326 -23.76 3.65 16.04
C VAL A 326 -23.99 2.76 17.26
N LYS A 327 -24.10 3.34 18.47
CA LYS A 327 -24.37 2.60 19.71
C LYS A 327 -25.67 1.79 19.58
N ASN A 328 -26.78 2.43 19.26
CA ASN A 328 -28.10 1.80 19.25
C ASN A 328 -28.16 0.65 18.23
N TYR A 329 -27.69 0.89 17.01
CA TYR A 329 -27.69 -0.12 15.96
C TYR A 329 -26.89 -1.37 16.34
N TYR A 330 -25.67 -1.21 16.86
CA TYR A 330 -24.82 -2.35 17.19
C TYR A 330 -25.16 -2.99 18.53
N ALA A 331 -25.72 -2.24 19.48
CA ALA A 331 -26.25 -2.81 20.72
C ALA A 331 -27.40 -3.77 20.43
N GLU A 332 -28.33 -3.42 19.55
CA GLU A 332 -29.41 -4.32 19.14
C GLU A 332 -28.91 -5.48 18.26
N LEU A 333 -27.99 -5.22 17.32
CA LEU A 333 -27.43 -6.29 16.47
C LEU A 333 -26.67 -7.37 17.28
N LEU A 334 -25.96 -6.96 18.34
CA LEU A 334 -25.12 -7.84 19.16
C LEU A 334 -25.80 -8.28 20.47
N LYS A 335 -27.10 -8.09 20.56
CA LYS A 335 -27.95 -8.58 21.64
C LYS A 335 -28.25 -10.06 21.43
N GLY A 336 -28.13 -10.86 22.49
CA GLY A 336 -28.48 -12.27 22.49
C GLY A 336 -29.96 -12.48 22.13
N GLN A 337 -30.22 -13.42 21.22
CA GLN A 337 -31.57 -13.83 20.86
C GLN A 337 -32.01 -14.99 21.76
N GLY A 338 -33.23 -14.91 22.31
CA GLY A 338 -33.87 -16.01 23.03
C GLY A 338 -34.39 -17.07 22.06
N LEU A 339 -33.50 -17.92 21.56
CA LEU A 339 -33.84 -19.02 20.66
C LEU A 339 -34.29 -20.26 21.46
N SER A 340 -35.15 -21.08 20.86
CA SER A 340 -35.63 -22.30 21.51
C SER A 340 -34.52 -23.35 21.57
N ARG A 341 -34.13 -23.75 22.79
CA ARG A 341 -33.16 -24.83 23.01
C ARG A 341 -33.62 -26.16 22.40
N ALA A 342 -34.93 -26.43 22.37
CA ALA A 342 -35.47 -27.62 21.72
C ALA A 342 -35.21 -27.62 20.20
N SER A 343 -35.36 -26.47 19.54
CA SER A 343 -35.04 -26.33 18.11
C SER A 343 -33.55 -26.45 17.83
N MET A 344 -32.68 -25.95 18.72
CA MET A 344 -31.23 -26.16 18.64
C MET A 344 -30.91 -27.65 18.72
N SER A 345 -31.38 -28.34 19.76
CA SER A 345 -31.11 -29.76 19.98
C SER A 345 -31.60 -30.63 18.84
N SER A 346 -32.87 -30.48 18.41
CA SER A 346 -33.44 -31.25 17.31
C SER A 346 -32.62 -31.09 16.01
N PHE A 347 -32.26 -29.86 15.63
CA PHE A 347 -31.45 -29.65 14.43
C PHE A 347 -30.04 -30.27 14.55
N LEU A 348 -29.40 -30.17 15.72
CA LEU A 348 -28.06 -30.73 15.96
C LEU A 348 -28.05 -32.26 16.08
N GLU A 349 -29.12 -32.87 16.59
CA GLU A 349 -29.30 -34.33 16.67
C GLU A 349 -29.47 -34.94 15.28
N GLU A 350 -30.24 -34.28 14.41
CA GLU A 350 -30.42 -34.66 13.01
C GLU A 350 -29.21 -34.35 12.11
N THR A 351 -28.23 -33.59 12.61
CA THR A 351 -27.03 -33.26 11.85
C THR A 351 -26.01 -34.40 11.95
N PRO A 352 -25.50 -34.92 10.82
CA PRO A 352 -24.51 -36.01 10.81
C PRO A 352 -23.11 -35.48 11.13
N ILE A 353 -22.91 -35.19 12.42
CA ILE A 353 -21.62 -34.82 13.00
C ILE A 353 -20.87 -36.11 13.29
N LEU A 354 -19.71 -36.29 12.64
CA LEU A 354 -18.84 -37.43 12.89
C LEU A 354 -18.20 -37.25 14.27
N GLN A 355 -18.50 -38.16 15.19
CA GLN A 355 -17.71 -38.35 16.39
C GLN A 355 -16.63 -39.37 16.05
N ASP A 356 -15.38 -38.92 16.00
CA ASP A 356 -14.23 -39.79 15.75
C ASP A 356 -13.65 -40.18 17.11
N GLU A 357 -13.98 -41.38 17.57
CA GLU A 357 -13.56 -41.93 18.86
C GLU A 357 -12.03 -42.08 18.98
N ASN A 358 -11.30 -42.01 17.86
CA ASN A 358 -9.84 -42.05 17.83
C ASN A 358 -9.19 -40.67 17.93
N ILE A 359 -9.93 -39.63 18.32
CA ILE A 359 -9.37 -38.30 18.64
C ILE A 359 -9.13 -38.22 20.15
N SER A 360 -7.87 -38.11 20.56
CA SER A 360 -7.54 -37.61 21.90
C SER A 360 -7.62 -36.08 21.91
N PHE A 361 -8.31 -35.54 22.91
CA PHE A 361 -8.44 -34.10 23.15
C PHE A 361 -7.61 -33.61 24.34
N ASP A 362 -6.63 -34.39 24.82
CA ASP A 362 -5.85 -34.09 26.03
C ASP A 362 -5.17 -32.71 25.98
N GLU A 363 -4.69 -32.31 24.79
CA GLU A 363 -4.09 -30.99 24.54
C GLU A 363 -5.06 -29.81 24.72
N LEU A 364 -6.38 -30.06 24.64
CA LEU A 364 -7.39 -29.03 24.86
C LEU A 364 -7.63 -28.76 26.36
N GLU A 365 -7.32 -29.70 27.24
CA GLU A 365 -7.64 -29.63 28.68
C GLU A 365 -6.45 -29.32 29.58
N CYS A 366 -5.23 -29.52 29.11
CA CYS A 366 -4.02 -29.23 29.87
C CYS A 366 -3.88 -27.73 30.17
N GLU A 367 -3.19 -27.37 31.26
CA GLU A 367 -2.89 -25.96 31.56
C GLU A 367 -2.14 -25.28 30.41
N ILE A 368 -2.27 -23.96 30.29
CA ILE A 368 -1.54 -23.20 29.27
C ILE A 368 -0.07 -23.20 29.63
N GLY A 369 0.78 -23.62 28.68
CA GLY A 369 2.23 -23.58 28.81
C GLY A 369 2.84 -22.26 28.31
N VAL A 370 4.02 -21.91 28.85
CA VAL A 370 4.77 -20.69 28.44
C VAL A 370 5.09 -20.69 26.94
N GLU A 371 5.48 -21.84 26.39
CA GLU A 371 5.79 -21.97 24.96
C GLU A 371 4.57 -21.74 24.06
N GLU A 372 3.36 -22.04 24.53
CA GLU A 372 2.14 -21.73 23.77
C GLU A 372 1.89 -20.22 23.71
N VAL A 373 2.12 -19.53 24.83
CA VAL A 373 2.03 -18.06 24.89
C VAL A 373 3.10 -17.41 24.04
N ARG A 374 4.35 -17.90 24.06
CA ARG A 374 5.43 -17.44 23.17
C ARG A 374 5.05 -17.62 21.70
N LYS A 375 4.61 -18.81 21.30
CA LYS A 375 4.13 -19.09 19.93
C LYS A 375 2.96 -18.20 19.53
N ALA A 376 2.04 -17.90 20.45
CA ALA A 376 0.92 -17.00 20.21
C ALA A 376 1.38 -15.55 19.97
N ILE A 377 2.33 -15.06 20.77
CA ILE A 377 2.97 -13.73 20.60
C ILE A 377 3.72 -13.65 19.26
N ASP A 378 4.50 -14.69 18.92
CA ASP A 378 5.24 -14.76 17.67
C ASP A 378 4.32 -14.81 16.44
N GLY A 379 3.16 -15.43 16.58
CA GLY A 379 2.11 -15.45 15.56
C GLY A 379 1.36 -14.12 15.36
N LEU A 380 1.56 -13.11 16.20
CA LEU A 380 0.89 -11.82 16.05
C LEU A 380 1.40 -11.06 14.81
N GLY A 381 0.46 -10.49 14.06
CA GLY A 381 0.80 -9.59 12.94
C GLY A 381 1.31 -8.24 13.46
N LEU A 382 2.47 -7.82 12.95
CA LEU A 382 3.01 -6.48 13.19
C LEU A 382 2.16 -5.41 12.50
N LYS A 383 2.32 -4.16 12.94
CA LYS A 383 1.69 -2.96 12.35
C LYS A 383 0.17 -3.06 12.34
N LYS A 384 -0.41 -3.62 13.40
CA LYS A 384 -1.86 -3.70 13.62
C LYS A 384 -2.27 -2.76 14.74
N SER A 385 -3.49 -2.22 14.67
CA SER A 385 -4.00 -1.35 15.72
C SER A 385 -4.23 -2.15 17.02
N PRO A 386 -3.74 -1.65 18.18
CA PRO A 386 -4.03 -2.25 19.48
C PRO A 386 -5.48 -1.96 19.91
N GLY A 387 -5.88 -2.54 21.03
CA GLY A 387 -7.15 -2.22 21.70
C GLY A 387 -7.08 -0.93 22.53
N PRO A 388 -8.08 -0.69 23.39
CA PRO A 388 -8.13 0.46 24.31
C PRO A 388 -6.89 0.69 25.18
N ASP A 389 -6.13 -0.35 25.53
CA ASP A 389 -4.91 -0.22 26.34
C ASP A 389 -3.74 0.45 25.60
N GLY A 390 -3.76 0.44 24.27
CA GLY A 390 -2.73 0.99 23.41
C GLY A 390 -1.46 0.14 23.26
N LEU A 391 -1.36 -1.04 23.87
CA LEU A 391 -0.17 -1.91 23.81
C LEU A 391 -0.16 -2.74 22.52
N THR A 392 0.87 -2.56 21.69
CA THR A 392 0.93 -3.14 20.33
C THR A 392 1.56 -4.54 20.32
N ALA A 393 1.41 -5.27 19.21
CA ALA A 393 2.05 -6.59 19.05
C ALA A 393 3.58 -6.52 19.13
N GLU A 394 4.19 -5.42 18.67
CA GLU A 394 5.62 -5.15 18.77
C GLU A 394 6.09 -5.14 20.23
N PHE A 395 5.30 -4.58 21.14
CA PHE A 395 5.62 -4.57 22.58
C PHE A 395 5.72 -5.99 23.13
N TYR A 396 4.71 -6.82 22.89
CA TYR A 396 4.71 -8.21 23.38
C TYR A 396 5.84 -9.05 22.77
N LYS A 397 6.16 -8.82 21.49
CA LYS A 397 7.27 -9.50 20.80
C LYS A 397 8.64 -9.05 21.32
N GLN A 398 8.81 -7.74 21.57
CA GLN A 398 10.08 -7.18 22.05
C GLN A 398 10.45 -7.69 23.45
N PHE A 399 9.45 -7.88 24.31
CA PHE A 399 9.62 -8.30 25.70
C PHE A 399 9.05 -9.71 25.96
N VAL A 400 9.02 -10.55 24.92
CA VAL A 400 8.40 -11.89 24.99
C VAL A 400 9.03 -12.77 26.08
N ASP A 401 10.33 -12.58 26.32
CA ASP A 401 11.11 -13.35 27.29
C ASP A 401 10.65 -13.13 28.74
N VAL A 402 10.31 -11.89 29.10
CA VAL A 402 9.82 -11.54 30.44
C VAL A 402 8.29 -11.58 30.55
N LEU A 403 7.57 -11.28 29.48
CA LEU A 403 6.11 -11.22 29.50
C LEU A 403 5.45 -12.60 29.39
N ALA A 404 5.98 -13.53 28.58
CA ALA A 404 5.31 -14.80 28.33
C ALA A 404 5.11 -15.66 29.60
N PRO A 405 6.09 -15.80 30.51
CA PRO A 405 5.89 -16.54 31.76
C PRO A 405 4.77 -15.95 32.60
N ARG A 406 4.76 -14.62 32.82
CA ARG A 406 3.75 -13.96 33.64
C ARG A 406 2.37 -13.93 33.02
N LEU A 407 2.28 -13.75 31.70
CA LEU A 407 1.00 -13.87 30.99
C LEU A 407 0.42 -15.28 31.09
N THR A 408 1.26 -16.31 31.10
CA THR A 408 0.82 -17.70 31.27
C THR A 408 0.13 -17.88 32.62
N GLU A 409 0.75 -17.40 33.70
CA GLU A 409 0.18 -17.44 35.04
C GLU A 409 -1.14 -16.65 35.14
N VAL A 410 -1.17 -15.45 34.55
CA VAL A 410 -2.39 -14.61 34.51
C VAL A 410 -3.51 -15.32 33.75
N PHE A 411 -3.21 -15.97 32.62
CA PHE A 411 -4.20 -16.68 31.83
C PHE A 411 -4.74 -17.91 32.56
N ASN A 412 -3.89 -18.74 33.17
CA ASN A 412 -4.37 -19.91 33.92
C ASN A 412 -5.25 -19.49 35.11
N SER A 413 -4.82 -18.51 35.94
CA SER A 413 -5.65 -18.02 37.06
C SER A 413 -6.98 -17.40 36.59
N THR A 414 -6.95 -16.63 35.49
CA THR A 414 -8.17 -16.07 34.88
C THR A 414 -9.16 -17.15 34.43
N LEU A 415 -8.66 -18.24 33.87
CA LEU A 415 -9.47 -19.34 33.37
C LEU A 415 -10.04 -20.21 34.50
N GLU A 416 -9.32 -20.32 35.62
CA GLU A 416 -9.78 -20.95 36.86
C GLU A 416 -10.86 -20.11 37.55
N GLU A 417 -10.64 -18.80 37.69
CA GLU A 417 -11.58 -17.84 38.30
C GLU A 417 -12.87 -17.67 37.47
N GLY A 418 -12.85 -18.01 36.18
CA GLY A 418 -14.05 -17.99 35.34
C GLY A 418 -14.44 -16.61 34.81
N LEU A 419 -13.52 -15.63 34.81
CA LEU A 419 -13.79 -14.27 34.34
C LEU A 419 -12.52 -13.54 33.88
N LEU A 420 -12.56 -12.95 32.68
CA LEU A 420 -11.44 -12.15 32.16
C LEU A 420 -11.21 -10.84 32.96
N PRO A 421 -9.94 -10.37 33.04
CA PRO A 421 -9.62 -9.04 33.54
C PRO A 421 -10.48 -7.95 32.86
N PRO A 422 -10.89 -6.88 33.60
CA PRO A 422 -11.76 -5.84 33.07
C PRO A 422 -11.35 -5.30 31.69
N SER A 423 -10.09 -4.89 31.50
CA SER A 423 -9.69 -4.33 30.20
C SER A 423 -9.72 -5.34 29.05
N MET A 424 -9.58 -6.65 29.33
CA MET A 424 -9.74 -7.72 28.34
C MET A 424 -11.21 -7.98 27.98
N ARG A 425 -12.19 -7.40 28.70
CA ARG A 425 -13.61 -7.52 28.34
C ARG A 425 -14.06 -6.43 27.37
N HIS A 426 -13.44 -5.26 27.44
CA HIS A 426 -13.73 -4.09 26.60
C HIS A 426 -13.11 -4.16 25.19
N SER A 427 -13.81 -3.60 24.22
CA SER A 427 -13.27 -3.30 22.88
C SER A 427 -13.77 -1.97 22.33
N ALA A 428 -12.92 -1.31 21.53
CA ALA A 428 -13.35 -0.15 20.76
C ALA A 428 -13.93 -0.61 19.40
N LEU A 429 -15.17 -0.24 19.12
CA LEU A 429 -15.85 -0.53 17.87
C LEU A 429 -15.52 0.57 16.85
N ILE A 430 -14.71 0.24 15.84
CA ILE A 430 -14.45 1.12 14.70
C ILE A 430 -15.25 0.67 13.48
N LEU A 431 -15.53 1.61 12.59
CA LEU A 431 -16.30 1.37 11.36
C LEU A 431 -15.41 1.54 10.13
N LEU A 432 -15.51 0.61 9.19
CA LEU A 432 -14.86 0.67 7.88
C LEU A 432 -15.92 0.71 6.77
N SER A 433 -15.80 1.65 5.83
CA SER A 433 -16.77 1.78 4.73
C SER A 433 -16.74 0.55 3.83
N LYS A 434 -17.92 0.05 3.42
CA LYS A 434 -18.06 -0.97 2.37
C LYS A 434 -18.02 -0.38 0.95
N GLY A 435 -17.90 0.94 0.80
CA GLY A 435 -18.00 1.63 -0.49
C GLY A 435 -19.42 1.81 -1.03
N LEU A 436 -20.43 1.55 -0.19
CA LEU A 436 -21.85 1.83 -0.45
C LEU A 436 -22.25 3.19 0.15
N ASP A 437 -23.53 3.54 0.10
CA ASP A 437 -24.07 4.76 0.72
C ASP A 437 -23.64 4.87 2.19
N GLN A 438 -22.80 5.88 2.46
CA GLN A 438 -22.12 6.08 3.73
C GLN A 438 -23.03 6.71 4.80
N SER A 439 -24.21 7.20 4.41
CA SER A 439 -25.20 7.73 5.36
C SER A 439 -25.91 6.64 6.16
N LYS A 440 -25.88 5.38 5.68
CA LYS A 440 -26.54 4.24 6.35
C LYS A 440 -25.56 3.44 7.19
N VAL A 441 -25.88 3.21 8.46
CA VAL A 441 -24.99 2.50 9.40
C VAL A 441 -24.77 1.03 9.00
N GLU A 442 -25.74 0.35 8.38
CA GLU A 442 -25.59 -1.05 7.96
C GLU A 442 -24.53 -1.28 6.86
N ASN A 443 -24.22 -0.22 6.10
CA ASN A 443 -23.21 -0.17 5.04
C ASN A 443 -21.79 -0.01 5.58
N TRP A 444 -21.63 0.05 6.89
CA TRP A 444 -20.33 0.01 7.55
C TRP A 444 -20.02 -1.38 8.09
N ARG A 445 -18.74 -1.73 8.10
CA ARG A 445 -18.23 -2.97 8.71
C ARG A 445 -17.72 -2.67 10.11
N PRO A 446 -18.29 -3.30 11.16
CA PRO A 446 -17.77 -3.18 12.51
C PRO A 446 -16.45 -3.95 12.64
N ILE A 447 -15.46 -3.35 13.32
CA ILE A 447 -14.26 -4.04 13.76
C ILE A 447 -14.09 -3.77 15.25
N ALA A 448 -14.03 -4.83 16.04
CA ALA A 448 -13.73 -4.76 17.46
C ALA A 448 -12.22 -4.72 17.66
N LEU A 449 -11.69 -3.57 18.07
CA LEU A 449 -10.29 -3.43 18.48
C LEU A 449 -10.13 -4.02 19.89
N LEU A 450 -9.72 -5.28 19.95
CA LEU A 450 -9.40 -5.99 21.19
C LEU A 450 -7.98 -5.69 21.66
N ASN A 451 -7.77 -5.62 22.97
CA ASN A 451 -6.44 -5.56 23.57
C ASN A 451 -5.58 -6.75 23.14
N THR A 452 -4.27 -6.53 23.07
CA THR A 452 -3.36 -7.51 22.46
C THR A 452 -3.17 -8.74 23.36
N ASP A 453 -3.17 -8.59 24.68
CA ASP A 453 -3.21 -9.70 25.64
C ASP A 453 -4.42 -10.63 25.44
N ARG A 454 -5.62 -10.08 25.24
CA ARG A 454 -6.81 -10.85 24.85
C ARG A 454 -6.61 -11.60 23.54
N LYS A 455 -5.97 -10.97 22.54
CA LYS A 455 -5.68 -11.62 21.26
C LYS A 455 -4.67 -12.76 21.43
N ILE A 456 -3.72 -12.63 22.34
CA ILE A 456 -2.76 -13.70 22.67
C ILE A 456 -3.51 -14.90 23.25
N LEU A 457 -4.35 -14.71 24.26
CA LEU A 457 -5.15 -15.81 24.84
C LEU A 457 -6.07 -16.46 23.79
N ALA A 458 -6.77 -15.66 22.98
CA ALA A 458 -7.59 -16.19 21.89
C ALA A 458 -6.74 -16.95 20.84
N LYS A 459 -5.49 -16.54 20.61
CA LYS A 459 -4.57 -17.21 19.69
C LYS A 459 -4.05 -18.54 20.26
N VAL A 460 -3.84 -18.64 21.58
CA VAL A 460 -3.58 -19.92 22.26
C VAL A 460 -4.73 -20.89 22.03
N MET A 461 -5.97 -20.47 22.33
CA MET A 461 -7.17 -21.29 22.09
C MET A 461 -7.33 -21.70 20.63
N PHE A 462 -7.03 -20.79 19.69
CA PHE A 462 -7.02 -21.11 18.26
C PHE A 462 -5.98 -22.18 17.92
N ASN A 463 -4.74 -22.03 18.42
CA ASN A 463 -3.66 -22.96 18.10
C ASN A 463 -3.95 -24.37 18.64
N ARG A 464 -4.69 -24.47 19.76
CA ARG A 464 -5.17 -25.73 20.33
C ARG A 464 -6.28 -26.38 19.51
N LEU A 465 -7.28 -25.62 19.07
CA LEU A 465 -8.43 -26.17 18.32
C LEU A 465 -8.15 -26.41 16.83
N PHE A 466 -7.30 -25.58 16.22
CA PHE A 466 -7.05 -25.60 14.77
C PHE A 466 -6.59 -26.96 14.20
N PRO A 467 -5.71 -27.74 14.87
CA PRO A 467 -5.30 -29.07 14.40
C PRO A 467 -6.46 -30.05 14.21
N PHE A 468 -7.54 -29.92 15.00
CA PHE A 468 -8.71 -30.81 14.95
C PHE A 468 -9.70 -30.44 13.84
N ALA A 469 -9.63 -29.21 13.33
CA ALA A 469 -10.58 -28.67 12.36
C ALA A 469 -10.69 -29.52 11.07
N GLU A 470 -9.60 -30.12 10.60
CA GLU A 470 -9.59 -30.95 9.38
C GLU A 470 -10.39 -32.24 9.53
N ARG A 471 -10.35 -32.87 10.72
CA ARG A 471 -11.08 -34.10 11.05
C ARG A 471 -12.55 -33.83 11.40
N LEU A 472 -12.81 -32.74 12.12
CA LEU A 472 -14.15 -32.44 12.64
C LEU A 472 -15.08 -31.76 11.63
N LEU A 473 -14.58 -30.91 10.73
CA LEU A 473 -15.42 -30.12 9.82
C LEU A 473 -15.69 -30.84 8.48
N SER A 474 -16.80 -30.52 7.83
CA SER A 474 -17.17 -31.05 6.51
C SER A 474 -16.03 -30.84 5.50
N PRO A 475 -15.72 -31.82 4.62
CA PRO A 475 -14.77 -31.66 3.53
C PRO A 475 -15.07 -30.48 2.59
N SER A 476 -16.33 -30.04 2.53
CA SER A 476 -16.80 -28.95 1.67
C SER A 476 -16.50 -27.55 2.23
N GLN A 477 -16.07 -27.44 3.48
CA GLN A 477 -15.60 -26.18 4.06
C GLN A 477 -14.10 -25.97 3.81
N HIS A 478 -13.75 -24.92 3.10
CA HIS A 478 -12.37 -24.64 2.69
C HIS A 478 -11.66 -23.57 3.52
N CYS A 479 -12.38 -22.80 4.35
CA CYS A 479 -11.80 -21.72 5.15
C CYS A 479 -11.37 -22.20 6.54
N THR A 480 -10.22 -21.72 7.02
CA THR A 480 -9.68 -22.01 8.37
C THR A 480 -9.48 -23.51 8.65
N VAL A 481 -9.19 -24.30 7.61
CA VAL A 481 -8.84 -25.71 7.71
C VAL A 481 -7.47 -25.95 7.10
N LYS A 482 -6.61 -26.72 7.79
CA LYS A 482 -5.27 -27.06 7.31
C LYS A 482 -5.34 -27.76 5.96
N GLY A 483 -4.43 -27.41 5.05
CA GLY A 483 -4.37 -27.99 3.70
C GLY A 483 -5.46 -27.53 2.72
N ARG A 484 -6.46 -26.75 3.16
CA ARG A 484 -7.52 -26.20 2.29
C ARG A 484 -7.27 -24.72 1.98
N SER A 485 -7.77 -24.25 0.84
CA SER A 485 -7.54 -22.86 0.39
C SER A 485 -8.74 -22.32 -0.39
N THR A 486 -8.81 -20.99 -0.54
CA THR A 486 -9.80 -20.33 -1.42
C THR A 486 -9.70 -20.84 -2.85
N PHE A 487 -8.49 -21.20 -3.30
CA PHE A 487 -8.28 -21.79 -4.62
C PHE A 487 -8.95 -23.16 -4.74
N SER A 488 -8.96 -23.97 -3.69
CA SER A 488 -9.61 -25.28 -3.69
C SER A 488 -11.11 -25.17 -3.95
N ALA A 489 -11.77 -24.16 -3.35
CA ALA A 489 -13.19 -23.88 -3.56
C ALA A 489 -13.46 -23.39 -5.00
N VAL A 490 -12.81 -22.30 -5.43
CA VAL A 490 -13.07 -21.67 -6.73
C VAL A 490 -12.67 -22.57 -7.92
N LEU A 491 -11.62 -23.39 -7.79
CA LEU A 491 -11.24 -24.37 -8.81
C LEU A 491 -12.27 -25.50 -8.88
N GLY A 492 -12.81 -25.95 -7.74
CA GLY A 492 -13.91 -26.92 -7.72
C GLY A 492 -15.12 -26.41 -8.51
N ILE A 493 -15.50 -25.15 -8.31
CA ILE A 493 -16.56 -24.49 -9.08
C ILE A 493 -16.23 -24.40 -10.57
N ARG A 494 -15.00 -23.98 -10.94
CA ARG A 494 -14.55 -23.96 -12.35
C ARG A 494 -14.73 -25.33 -13.00
N GLU A 495 -14.25 -26.39 -12.34
CA GLU A 495 -14.33 -27.74 -12.88
C GLU A 495 -15.77 -28.25 -13.02
N VAL A 496 -16.66 -27.91 -12.08
CA VAL A 496 -18.08 -28.23 -12.16
C VAL A 496 -18.75 -27.52 -13.33
N LEU A 497 -18.47 -26.24 -13.54
CA LEU A 497 -19.01 -25.48 -14.66
C LEU A 497 -18.56 -26.06 -16.01
N GLU A 498 -17.27 -26.39 -16.15
CA GLU A 498 -16.76 -27.02 -17.37
C GLU A 498 -17.34 -28.43 -17.59
N ARG A 499 -17.57 -29.19 -16.52
CA ARG A 499 -18.21 -30.52 -16.58
C ARG A 499 -19.65 -30.41 -17.06
N CYS A 500 -20.46 -29.53 -16.46
CA CYS A 500 -21.83 -29.27 -16.90
C CYS A 500 -21.88 -28.81 -18.35
N ARG A 501 -20.97 -27.93 -18.77
CA ARG A 501 -20.89 -27.43 -20.14
C ARG A 501 -20.58 -28.53 -21.16
N ILE A 502 -19.63 -29.42 -20.88
CA ILE A 502 -19.20 -30.48 -21.80
C ILE A 502 -20.21 -31.61 -21.85
N CYS A 503 -20.79 -31.99 -20.71
CA CYS A 503 -21.80 -33.05 -20.62
C CYS A 503 -23.23 -32.56 -20.91
N GLU A 504 -23.39 -31.26 -21.19
CA GLU A 504 -24.68 -30.60 -21.44
C GLU A 504 -25.70 -30.79 -20.31
N TRP A 505 -25.24 -30.76 -19.06
CA TRP A 505 -26.09 -30.91 -17.89
C TRP A 505 -26.70 -29.58 -17.46
N GLY A 506 -28.02 -29.49 -17.49
CA GLY A 506 -28.80 -28.39 -16.93
C GLY A 506 -28.97 -28.52 -15.41
N LYS A 507 -28.30 -27.66 -14.66
CA LYS A 507 -28.34 -27.59 -13.19
C LYS A 507 -28.23 -26.15 -12.74
N TYR A 508 -28.70 -25.83 -11.54
CA TYR A 508 -28.48 -24.52 -10.93
C TYR A 508 -27.29 -24.53 -9.98
N LEU A 509 -26.61 -23.40 -9.95
CA LEU A 509 -25.64 -23.02 -8.94
C LEU A 509 -26.24 -21.89 -8.09
N LEU A 510 -26.41 -22.14 -6.80
CA LEU A 510 -26.98 -21.18 -5.84
C LEU A 510 -25.85 -20.67 -4.94
N THR A 511 -25.63 -19.36 -4.87
CA THR A 511 -24.74 -18.75 -3.87
C THR A 511 -25.57 -18.15 -2.75
N LEU A 512 -25.26 -18.56 -1.52
CA LEU A 512 -25.96 -18.15 -0.32
C LEU A 512 -25.11 -17.12 0.44
N ASP A 513 -25.68 -15.94 0.71
CA ASP A 513 -25.07 -14.88 1.53
C ASP A 513 -25.78 -14.81 2.88
N GLN A 514 -25.02 -14.90 3.99
CA GLN A 514 -25.58 -14.72 5.32
C GLN A 514 -25.56 -13.24 5.73
N SER A 515 -26.72 -12.75 6.17
CA SER A 515 -26.84 -11.41 6.70
C SER A 515 -26.08 -11.28 8.02
N LYS A 516 -24.98 -10.51 8.03
CA LYS A 516 -24.19 -10.21 9.25
C LYS A 516 -23.70 -11.49 9.97
N ALA A 517 -23.28 -12.48 9.18
CA ALA A 517 -22.76 -13.79 9.59
C ALA A 517 -22.08 -13.84 10.96
N PHE A 518 -20.98 -13.09 11.14
CA PHE A 518 -20.18 -13.10 12.37
C PHE A 518 -20.94 -12.50 13.56
N ASP A 519 -21.73 -11.45 13.33
CA ASP A 519 -22.38 -10.67 14.39
C ASP A 519 -23.62 -11.40 14.96
N ARG A 520 -24.18 -12.36 14.20
CA ARG A 520 -25.41 -13.09 14.55
C ARG A 520 -25.22 -14.46 15.19
N VAL A 521 -23.98 -14.94 15.33
CA VAL A 521 -23.73 -16.26 15.94
C VAL A 521 -24.27 -16.29 17.38
N ASN A 522 -25.32 -17.06 17.62
CA ASN A 522 -25.86 -17.28 18.96
C ASN A 522 -24.87 -18.09 19.81
N HIS A 523 -24.56 -17.61 21.01
CA HIS A 523 -23.56 -18.25 21.88
C HIS A 523 -24.05 -19.59 22.44
N GLU A 524 -25.32 -19.70 22.85
CA GLU A 524 -25.87 -20.95 23.38
C GLU A 524 -25.85 -22.07 22.33
N TYR A 525 -26.29 -21.76 21.11
CA TYR A 525 -26.18 -22.67 19.97
C TYR A 525 -24.73 -23.10 19.72
N LEU A 526 -23.77 -22.15 19.72
CA LEU A 526 -22.36 -22.45 19.53
C LEU A 526 -21.82 -23.40 20.61
N TRP A 527 -22.20 -23.21 21.89
CA TRP A 527 -21.74 -24.08 22.97
C TRP A 527 -22.30 -25.49 22.84
N LEU A 528 -23.62 -25.64 22.59
CA LEU A 528 -24.25 -26.95 22.37
C LEU A 528 -23.65 -27.67 21.16
N LEU A 529 -23.32 -26.92 20.11
CA LEU A 529 -22.66 -27.46 18.92
C LEU A 529 -21.25 -28.00 19.22
N LEU A 530 -20.43 -27.23 19.94
CA LEU A 530 -19.07 -27.66 20.30
C LEU A 530 -19.09 -28.90 21.21
N ASP A 531 -20.06 -28.96 22.13
CA ASP A 531 -20.31 -30.16 22.95
C ASP A 531 -20.70 -31.36 22.05
N ARG A 532 -21.52 -31.14 21.00
CA ARG A 532 -21.92 -32.19 20.05
C ARG A 532 -20.76 -32.75 19.22
N TYR A 533 -19.75 -31.93 18.91
CA TYR A 533 -18.48 -32.37 18.31
C TYR A 533 -17.59 -33.18 19.28
N GLY A 534 -17.99 -33.33 20.55
CA GLY A 534 -17.23 -34.06 21.56
C GLY A 534 -16.06 -33.27 22.14
N LEU A 535 -16.02 -31.94 21.95
CA LEU A 535 -14.96 -31.14 22.56
C LEU A 535 -15.07 -31.17 24.10
N PRO A 536 -13.96 -31.21 24.84
CA PRO A 536 -14.04 -31.36 26.29
C PRO A 536 -14.69 -30.15 26.97
N GLY A 537 -15.53 -30.43 27.96
CA GLY A 537 -16.30 -29.41 28.68
C GLY A 537 -15.43 -28.32 29.33
N LYS A 538 -14.23 -28.68 29.81
CA LYS A 538 -13.25 -27.73 30.35
C LYS A 538 -12.83 -26.69 29.30
N PHE A 539 -12.50 -27.14 28.09
CA PHE A 539 -12.12 -26.25 26.99
C PHE A 539 -13.30 -25.38 26.53
N VAL A 540 -14.50 -25.95 26.41
CA VAL A 540 -15.71 -25.19 26.06
C VAL A 540 -16.01 -24.11 27.11
N ASN A 541 -15.79 -24.40 28.40
CA ASN A 541 -15.91 -23.39 29.46
C ASN A 541 -14.89 -22.25 29.30
N TRP A 542 -13.64 -22.54 28.95
CA TRP A 542 -12.65 -21.50 28.64
C TRP A 542 -13.07 -20.62 27.48
N LEU A 543 -13.69 -21.20 26.45
CA LEU A 543 -14.27 -20.42 25.35
C LEU A 543 -15.40 -19.51 25.84
N LYS A 544 -16.31 -20.00 26.70
CA LYS A 544 -17.38 -19.20 27.33
C LYS A 544 -16.81 -18.00 28.09
N ILE A 545 -15.74 -18.19 28.85
CA ILE A 545 -15.06 -17.12 29.60
C ILE A 545 -14.60 -15.98 28.68
N LEU A 546 -14.13 -16.27 27.46
CA LEU A 546 -13.73 -15.22 26.52
C LEU A 546 -14.87 -14.28 26.14
N TYR A 547 -16.12 -14.74 26.16
CA TYR A 547 -17.30 -13.95 25.77
C TYR A 547 -18.06 -13.37 26.98
N LYS A 548 -17.86 -13.91 28.19
CA LYS A 548 -18.53 -13.46 29.41
C LYS A 548 -18.22 -11.99 29.74
N GLY A 549 -19.27 -11.21 30.01
CA GLY A 549 -19.17 -9.80 30.41
C GLY A 549 -18.55 -8.89 29.35
N ALA A 550 -18.66 -9.27 28.08
CA ALA A 550 -18.14 -8.51 26.95
C ALA A 550 -18.82 -7.16 26.78
N GLU A 551 -18.03 -6.10 26.60
CA GLU A 551 -18.55 -4.75 26.33
C GLU A 551 -17.80 -4.11 25.16
N SER A 552 -18.50 -3.26 24.42
CA SER A 552 -17.91 -2.45 23.35
C SER A 552 -18.41 -1.02 23.40
N PHE A 553 -17.58 -0.07 22.94
CA PHE A 553 -17.98 1.32 22.79
C PHE A 553 -17.65 1.84 21.38
N PRO A 554 -18.50 2.69 20.77
CA PRO A 554 -18.20 3.30 19.48
C PRO A 554 -16.95 4.19 19.54
N LEU A 555 -16.03 4.04 18.58
CA LEU A 555 -14.92 4.96 18.36
C LEU A 555 -15.01 5.54 16.95
N VAL A 556 -15.69 6.69 16.82
CA VAL A 556 -15.99 7.33 15.53
C VAL A 556 -15.25 8.65 15.42
N ASN A 557 -14.49 8.84 14.33
CA ASN A 557 -13.69 10.05 14.09
C ASN A 557 -12.78 10.46 15.27
N GLY A 558 -12.33 9.49 16.07
CA GLY A 558 -11.50 9.73 17.26
C GLY A 558 -12.28 10.12 18.53
N TRP A 559 -13.61 10.15 18.48
CA TRP A 559 -14.48 10.34 19.64
C TRP A 559 -14.99 8.99 20.16
N SER A 560 -14.96 8.83 21.47
CA SER A 560 -15.51 7.65 22.14
C SER A 560 -16.96 7.91 22.53
N GLY A 561 -17.84 6.95 22.23
CA GLY A 561 -19.22 6.92 22.71
C GLY A 561 -19.36 6.08 23.98
N GLU A 562 -20.60 5.93 24.43
CA GLU A 562 -20.93 5.09 25.58
C GLU A 562 -20.82 3.59 25.27
N SER A 563 -20.46 2.81 26.28
CA SER A 563 -20.37 1.35 26.19
C SER A 563 -21.75 0.69 26.08
N PHE A 564 -21.78 -0.51 25.52
CA PHE A 564 -22.92 -1.42 25.47
C PHE A 564 -22.44 -2.88 25.58
N GLY A 565 -23.31 -3.75 26.10
CA GLY A 565 -23.03 -5.18 26.27
C GLY A 565 -23.06 -5.96 24.95
N VAL A 566 -22.21 -6.98 24.82
CA VAL A 566 -22.13 -7.87 23.65
C VAL A 566 -22.46 -9.28 24.09
N SER A 567 -23.59 -9.81 23.66
CA SER A 567 -24.11 -11.14 24.05
C SER A 567 -24.43 -12.05 22.85
N SER A 568 -24.14 -11.58 21.63
CA SER A 568 -24.23 -12.34 20.39
C SER A 568 -22.99 -12.07 19.52
N GLY A 569 -22.72 -13.03 18.63
CA GLY A 569 -21.70 -12.92 17.60
C GLY A 569 -20.30 -13.34 18.05
N VAL A 570 -19.48 -13.69 17.06
CA VAL A 570 -18.05 -13.90 17.21
C VAL A 570 -17.31 -12.61 16.81
N ARG A 571 -16.40 -12.13 17.65
CA ARG A 571 -15.85 -10.76 17.51
C ARG A 571 -15.00 -10.57 16.25
N GLN A 572 -15.43 -9.70 15.33
CA GLN A 572 -14.65 -9.32 14.16
C GLN A 572 -13.34 -8.63 14.57
N GLY A 573 -12.19 -9.28 14.30
CA GLY A 573 -10.86 -8.83 14.71
C GLY A 573 -10.18 -9.72 15.76
N CYS A 574 -10.90 -10.72 16.30
CA CYS A 574 -10.34 -11.78 17.14
C CYS A 574 -9.71 -12.89 16.27
N PRO A 575 -8.52 -13.41 16.61
CA PRO A 575 -7.88 -14.49 15.85
C PRO A 575 -8.64 -15.83 15.89
N LEU A 576 -9.41 -16.08 16.95
CA LEU A 576 -10.18 -17.32 17.14
C LEU A 576 -11.52 -17.33 16.39
N SER A 577 -12.12 -16.15 16.21
CA SER A 577 -13.49 -16.04 15.69
C SER A 577 -13.73 -16.66 14.32
N PRO A 578 -12.82 -16.61 13.33
CA PRO A 578 -13.01 -17.32 12.06
C PRO A 578 -13.18 -18.83 12.22
N LEU A 579 -12.43 -19.45 13.15
CA LEU A 579 -12.54 -20.90 13.40
C LEU A 579 -13.89 -21.24 14.04
N LEU A 580 -14.28 -20.50 15.08
CA LEU A 580 -15.58 -20.70 15.74
C LEU A 580 -16.76 -20.47 14.79
N TYR A 581 -16.68 -19.47 13.91
CA TYR A 581 -17.69 -19.25 12.90
C TYR A 581 -17.83 -20.44 11.95
N VAL A 582 -16.68 -20.97 11.51
CA VAL A 582 -16.66 -22.12 10.61
C VAL A 582 -17.30 -23.35 11.26
N PHE A 583 -17.07 -23.60 12.55
CA PHE A 583 -17.83 -24.60 13.31
C PHE A 583 -19.33 -24.28 13.30
N ALA A 584 -19.73 -23.04 13.61
CA ALA A 584 -21.13 -22.63 13.69
C ALA A 584 -21.94 -22.88 12.40
N ILE A 585 -21.33 -22.74 11.22
CA ILE A 585 -21.97 -22.97 9.91
C ILE A 585 -21.88 -24.42 9.42
N ASP A 586 -20.98 -25.24 9.97
CA ASP A 586 -20.75 -26.61 9.51
C ASP A 586 -22.01 -27.50 9.52
N PRO A 587 -22.90 -27.43 10.53
CA PRO A 587 -24.18 -28.16 10.50
C PRO A 587 -25.07 -27.85 9.29
N LEU A 588 -25.14 -26.59 8.86
CA LEU A 588 -25.88 -26.20 7.65
C LEU A 588 -25.31 -26.92 6.42
N ILE A 589 -23.98 -26.91 6.28
CA ILE A 589 -23.27 -27.55 5.16
C ILE A 589 -23.58 -29.05 5.15
N ARG A 590 -23.43 -29.73 6.28
CA ARG A 590 -23.66 -31.16 6.42
C ARG A 590 -25.11 -31.56 6.12
N ARG A 591 -26.08 -30.79 6.59
CA ARG A 591 -27.51 -31.05 6.32
C ARG A 591 -27.83 -30.96 4.83
N ILE A 592 -27.29 -29.95 4.14
CA ILE A 592 -27.43 -29.83 2.69
C ILE A 592 -26.75 -31.01 1.96
N GLU A 593 -25.60 -31.48 2.44
CA GLU A 593 -24.89 -32.61 1.82
C GLU A 593 -25.59 -33.97 1.98
N CYS A 594 -26.24 -34.17 3.14
CA CYS A 594 -26.87 -35.44 3.52
C CYS A 594 -28.31 -35.58 3.04
N ASP A 595 -29.04 -34.47 2.94
CA ASP A 595 -30.28 -34.45 2.17
C ASP A 595 -29.97 -34.82 0.70
N ALA A 596 -30.93 -35.43 0.00
CA ALA A 596 -30.75 -36.20 -1.23
C ALA A 596 -30.32 -35.41 -2.50
N LEU A 597 -29.39 -34.46 -2.39
CA LEU A 597 -28.82 -33.72 -3.51
C LEU A 597 -27.93 -34.65 -4.34
N ALA A 598 -28.19 -34.74 -5.64
CA ALA A 598 -27.35 -35.47 -6.59
C ALA A 598 -26.01 -34.75 -6.85
N GLY A 599 -26.01 -33.41 -6.83
CA GLY A 599 -24.83 -32.60 -7.16
C GLY A 599 -24.29 -32.83 -8.58
N VAL A 600 -23.03 -32.48 -8.83
CA VAL A 600 -22.33 -32.82 -10.09
C VAL A 600 -21.39 -33.99 -9.86
N PRO A 601 -21.57 -35.14 -10.55
CA PRO A 601 -20.70 -36.29 -10.37
C PRO A 601 -19.29 -35.99 -10.88
N LEU A 602 -18.30 -36.33 -10.06
CA LEU A 602 -16.89 -35.98 -10.28
C LEU A 602 -16.03 -37.21 -10.56
N SER A 603 -16.24 -38.27 -9.78
CA SER A 603 -15.60 -39.58 -9.87
C SER A 603 -16.57 -40.64 -9.34
N PRO A 604 -16.34 -41.95 -9.58
CA PRO A 604 -17.22 -43.00 -9.07
C PRO A 604 -17.45 -42.84 -7.55
N GLY A 605 -18.73 -42.69 -7.15
CA GLY A 605 -19.12 -42.52 -5.75
C GLY A 605 -18.92 -41.11 -5.15
N ARG A 606 -18.52 -40.10 -5.94
CA ARG A 606 -18.32 -38.72 -5.44
C ARG A 606 -18.96 -37.67 -6.34
N ALA A 607 -19.65 -36.72 -5.73
CA ALA A 607 -20.24 -35.56 -6.40
C ALA A 607 -19.94 -34.27 -5.62
N LEU A 608 -19.81 -33.15 -6.33
CA LEU A 608 -19.84 -31.83 -5.67
C LEU A 608 -21.29 -31.42 -5.48
N LYS A 609 -21.72 -31.33 -4.22
CA LYS A 609 -23.04 -30.84 -3.83
C LYS A 609 -22.95 -29.42 -3.27
N VAL A 610 -21.99 -29.20 -2.39
CA VAL A 610 -21.77 -27.93 -1.68
C VAL A 610 -20.28 -27.58 -1.74
N SER A 611 -19.97 -26.28 -1.78
CA SER A 611 -18.63 -25.75 -1.52
C SER A 611 -18.77 -24.47 -0.71
N ALA A 612 -18.05 -24.39 0.40
CA ALA A 612 -18.12 -23.27 1.33
C ALA A 612 -16.73 -22.67 1.58
N TYR A 613 -16.66 -21.35 1.68
CA TYR A 613 -15.49 -20.64 2.18
C TYR A 613 -15.95 -19.61 3.21
N ALA A 614 -15.82 -19.95 4.50
CA ALA A 614 -16.44 -19.20 5.59
C ALA A 614 -17.96 -19.10 5.37
N ASP A 615 -18.51 -17.90 5.21
CA ASP A 615 -19.93 -17.60 5.01
C ASP A 615 -20.39 -17.71 3.55
N ASP A 616 -19.47 -17.66 2.58
CA ASP A 616 -19.79 -17.85 1.16
C ASP A 616 -20.05 -19.33 0.88
N VAL A 617 -21.33 -19.73 0.82
CA VAL A 617 -21.75 -21.12 0.53
C VAL A 617 -22.30 -21.20 -0.88
N THR A 618 -21.81 -22.14 -1.67
CA THR A 618 -22.31 -22.44 -3.03
C THR A 618 -22.90 -23.85 -3.05
N VAL A 619 -24.12 -23.99 -3.57
CA VAL A 619 -24.87 -25.25 -3.63
C VAL A 619 -25.24 -25.55 -5.07
N VAL A 620 -25.14 -26.82 -5.46
CA VAL A 620 -25.61 -27.34 -6.76
C VAL A 620 -26.95 -28.02 -6.56
N VAL A 621 -27.96 -27.63 -7.35
CA VAL A 621 -29.28 -28.29 -7.36
C VAL A 621 -29.64 -28.75 -8.77
N SER A 622 -30.26 -29.92 -8.85
CA SER A 622 -30.53 -30.67 -10.09
C SER A 622 -32.01 -30.82 -10.40
N SER A 623 -32.89 -30.47 -9.46
CA SER A 623 -34.34 -30.46 -9.62
C SER A 623 -34.99 -29.43 -8.68
N GLY A 624 -36.26 -29.11 -8.92
CA GLY A 624 -37.04 -28.25 -8.03
C GLY A 624 -37.18 -28.84 -6.61
N GLU A 625 -37.29 -30.17 -6.50
CA GLU A 625 -37.35 -30.88 -5.21
C GLU A 625 -36.07 -30.72 -4.38
N GLU A 626 -34.89 -30.80 -5.03
CA GLU A 626 -33.61 -30.52 -4.38
C GLU A 626 -33.55 -29.06 -3.90
N ALA A 627 -34.06 -28.11 -4.69
CA ALA A 627 -34.09 -26.70 -4.31
C ALA A 627 -35.02 -26.43 -3.11
N GLU A 628 -36.20 -27.06 -3.07
CA GLU A 628 -37.11 -26.99 -1.91
C GLU A 628 -36.48 -27.60 -0.64
N THR A 629 -35.72 -28.66 -0.81
CA THR A 629 -34.98 -29.30 0.28
C THR A 629 -33.95 -28.34 0.87
N VAL A 630 -33.16 -27.66 0.03
CA VAL A 630 -32.22 -26.62 0.49
C VAL A 630 -32.97 -25.48 1.20
N ALA A 631 -34.10 -25.01 0.65
CA ALA A 631 -34.92 -23.97 1.25
C ALA A 631 -35.42 -24.36 2.65
N ARG A 632 -35.85 -25.62 2.85
CA ARG A 632 -36.26 -26.17 4.14
C ARG A 632 -35.10 -26.18 5.14
N VAL A 633 -33.95 -26.73 4.76
CA VAL A 633 -32.76 -26.78 5.63
C VAL A 633 -32.33 -25.38 6.07
N LEU A 634 -32.41 -24.37 5.18
CA LEU A 634 -32.10 -22.99 5.52
C LEU A 634 -33.06 -22.42 6.58
N ARG A 635 -34.36 -22.74 6.49
CA ARG A 635 -35.35 -22.32 7.50
C ARG A 635 -35.08 -22.98 8.85
N ASP A 636 -34.77 -24.27 8.87
CA ASP A 636 -34.51 -25.02 10.10
C ASP A 636 -33.22 -24.55 10.78
N TYR A 637 -32.15 -24.35 9.99
CA TYR A 637 -30.90 -23.78 10.47
C TYR A 637 -31.09 -22.36 11.01
N SER A 638 -31.90 -21.53 10.36
CA SER A 638 -32.21 -20.17 10.82
C SER A 638 -32.90 -20.19 12.19
N ARG A 639 -33.88 -21.09 12.39
CA ARG A 639 -34.59 -21.27 13.67
C ARG A 639 -33.66 -21.75 14.79
N ALA A 640 -32.72 -22.65 14.48
CA ALA A 640 -31.80 -23.21 15.46
C ALA A 640 -30.65 -22.25 15.82
N SER A 641 -30.04 -21.60 14.83
CA SER A 641 -28.81 -20.82 15.02
C SER A 641 -29.01 -19.31 15.19
N GLY A 642 -30.17 -18.79 14.80
CA GLY A 642 -30.43 -17.34 14.68
C GLY A 642 -29.80 -16.69 13.44
N SER A 643 -29.16 -17.48 12.56
CA SER A 643 -28.63 -16.99 11.29
C SER A 643 -29.75 -16.60 10.34
N LEU A 644 -29.49 -15.62 9.46
CA LEU A 644 -30.44 -15.13 8.47
C LEU A 644 -29.78 -15.07 7.09
N ILE A 645 -30.50 -15.48 6.06
CA ILE A 645 -30.07 -15.34 4.66
C ILE A 645 -30.38 -13.94 4.14
N ASN A 646 -29.46 -13.40 3.35
CA ASN A 646 -29.62 -12.14 2.65
C ASN A 646 -30.10 -12.42 1.22
N GLN A 647 -31.41 -12.47 1.02
CA GLN A 647 -32.00 -12.79 -0.30
C GLN A 647 -31.51 -11.84 -1.40
N ASN A 648 -31.35 -10.55 -1.10
CA ASN A 648 -30.88 -9.53 -2.06
C ASN A 648 -29.43 -9.71 -2.52
N LYS A 649 -28.66 -10.58 -1.84
CA LYS A 649 -27.27 -10.86 -2.18
C LYS A 649 -27.01 -12.31 -2.57
N CYS A 650 -28.01 -13.18 -2.38
CA CYS A 650 -27.94 -14.49 -2.99
C CYS A 650 -27.94 -14.32 -4.50
N GLU A 651 -27.23 -15.17 -5.22
CA GLU A 651 -27.25 -15.19 -6.68
C GLU A 651 -27.55 -16.61 -7.13
N THR A 652 -28.22 -16.74 -8.27
CA THR A 652 -28.49 -18.03 -8.90
C THR A 652 -28.01 -18.01 -10.33
N PHE A 653 -27.49 -19.15 -10.79
CA PHE A 653 -26.94 -19.28 -12.13
C PHE A 653 -27.32 -20.62 -12.74
N TRP A 654 -27.86 -20.56 -13.96
CA TRP A 654 -28.16 -21.73 -14.75
C TRP A 654 -26.93 -22.20 -15.52
N MET A 655 -26.47 -23.42 -15.25
CA MET A 655 -25.27 -24.01 -15.86
C MET A 655 -25.56 -24.73 -17.19
N GLY A 656 -26.83 -24.90 -17.55
CA GLY A 656 -27.25 -25.53 -18.80
C GLY A 656 -27.17 -24.59 -20.01
N LYS A 657 -27.42 -25.15 -21.20
CA LYS A 657 -27.69 -24.38 -22.42
C LYS A 657 -29.18 -24.03 -22.47
N GLY A 658 -29.51 -22.82 -22.94
CA GLY A 658 -30.89 -22.38 -23.08
C GLY A 658 -31.55 -22.04 -21.74
N ASP A 659 -32.88 -22.05 -21.73
CA ASP A 659 -33.67 -21.70 -20.55
C ASP A 659 -33.58 -22.78 -19.45
N PRO A 660 -33.80 -22.40 -18.18
CA PRO A 660 -33.79 -23.37 -17.10
C PRO A 660 -34.84 -24.48 -17.25
N ALA A 661 -34.46 -25.70 -16.87
CA ALA A 661 -35.30 -26.88 -17.04
C ALA A 661 -36.35 -27.07 -15.92
N PHE A 662 -36.27 -26.31 -14.83
CA PHE A 662 -37.18 -26.36 -13.69
C PHE A 662 -37.16 -25.04 -12.91
N ASP A 663 -38.20 -24.76 -12.15
CA ASP A 663 -38.32 -23.54 -11.35
C ASP A 663 -37.63 -23.65 -9.99
N LEU A 664 -37.23 -22.50 -9.44
CA LEU A 664 -36.68 -22.38 -8.09
C LEU A 664 -37.74 -21.83 -7.13
N PRO A 665 -37.71 -22.24 -5.85
CA PRO A 665 -38.54 -21.63 -4.82
C PRO A 665 -38.28 -20.12 -4.64
N ASP A 666 -39.30 -19.35 -4.24
CA ASP A 666 -39.26 -17.89 -4.09
C ASP A 666 -38.14 -17.33 -3.20
N VAL A 667 -37.57 -18.18 -2.33
CA VAL A 667 -36.44 -17.81 -1.47
C VAL A 667 -35.16 -17.54 -2.26
N PHE A 668 -35.04 -18.09 -3.47
CA PHE A 668 -33.89 -17.92 -4.35
C PHE A 668 -34.23 -16.97 -5.51
N PRO A 669 -33.31 -16.04 -5.86
CA PRO A 669 -33.55 -15.13 -6.96
C PRO A 669 -33.57 -15.84 -8.31
N VAL A 670 -34.11 -15.15 -9.32
CA VAL A 670 -34.09 -15.60 -10.71
C VAL A 670 -32.66 -15.69 -11.24
N ALA A 671 -32.40 -16.73 -12.04
CA ALA A 671 -31.09 -17.00 -12.64
C ALA A 671 -30.54 -15.79 -13.39
N GLN A 672 -29.32 -15.39 -13.02
CA GLN A 672 -28.59 -14.32 -13.67
C GLN A 672 -27.71 -14.88 -14.81
N PRO A 673 -27.34 -14.07 -15.82
CA PRO A 673 -26.46 -14.51 -16.91
C PRO A 673 -25.01 -14.76 -16.46
N LYS A 674 -24.65 -14.27 -15.28
CA LYS A 674 -23.34 -14.39 -14.65
C LYS A 674 -23.49 -14.51 -13.13
N ILE A 675 -22.48 -15.09 -12.49
CA ILE A 675 -22.43 -15.27 -11.04
C ILE A 675 -21.03 -15.03 -10.52
N LYS A 676 -20.91 -14.34 -9.38
CA LYS A 676 -19.61 -14.00 -8.80
C LYS A 676 -19.32 -14.86 -7.57
N ILE A 677 -18.30 -15.69 -7.66
CA ILE A 677 -17.88 -16.61 -6.58
C ILE A 677 -16.43 -16.34 -6.22
N LEU A 678 -16.18 -15.99 -4.95
CA LEU A 678 -14.85 -15.75 -4.37
C LEU A 678 -13.99 -14.75 -5.17
N GLY A 679 -14.63 -13.79 -5.84
CA GLY A 679 -13.98 -12.75 -6.61
C GLY A 679 -13.72 -13.07 -8.09
N ILE A 680 -14.21 -14.21 -8.59
CA ILE A 680 -14.24 -14.59 -10.01
C ILE A 680 -15.68 -14.54 -10.52
N GLU A 681 -15.91 -13.90 -11.66
CA GLU A 681 -17.22 -13.81 -12.32
C GLU A 681 -17.33 -14.90 -13.39
N PHE A 682 -18.14 -15.90 -13.12
CA PHE A 682 -18.46 -16.97 -14.06
C PHE A 682 -19.70 -16.60 -14.87
N GLY A 683 -19.82 -17.09 -16.09
CA GLY A 683 -20.96 -16.82 -16.95
C GLY A 683 -20.93 -17.66 -18.21
N GLN A 684 -21.97 -17.51 -19.02
CA GLN A 684 -22.07 -18.18 -20.31
C GLN A 684 -20.99 -17.68 -21.29
N GLY A 685 -20.52 -18.57 -22.19
CA GLY A 685 -19.49 -18.25 -23.19
C GLY A 685 -18.04 -18.34 -22.69
N ASP A 686 -17.18 -17.41 -23.11
CA ASP A 686 -15.75 -17.35 -22.70
C ASP A 686 -15.57 -16.37 -21.53
N TYR A 687 -16.02 -16.77 -20.35
CA TYR A 687 -15.94 -15.97 -19.12
C TYR A 687 -14.48 -15.64 -18.76
N ALA A 688 -13.54 -16.57 -19.00
CA ALA A 688 -12.11 -16.37 -18.73
C ALA A 688 -11.57 -15.14 -19.49
N LYS A 689 -11.91 -15.02 -20.78
CA LYS A 689 -11.53 -13.85 -21.58
C LYS A 689 -12.11 -12.55 -21.03
N GLN A 690 -13.39 -12.55 -20.64
CA GLN A 690 -14.06 -11.36 -20.09
C GLN A 690 -13.43 -10.89 -18.76
N ILE A 691 -13.12 -11.83 -17.85
CA ILE A 691 -12.48 -11.49 -16.57
C ILE A 691 -11.09 -10.87 -16.81
N TRP A 692 -10.28 -11.47 -17.70
CA TRP A 692 -8.96 -10.93 -18.04
C TRP A 692 -9.04 -9.53 -18.64
N GLU A 693 -10.05 -9.26 -19.48
CA GLU A 693 -10.30 -7.93 -20.06
C GLU A 693 -10.60 -6.88 -18.98
N GLY A 694 -11.53 -7.16 -18.06
CA GLY A 694 -11.84 -6.23 -16.97
C GLY A 694 -10.65 -5.95 -16.03
N LYS A 695 -9.78 -6.96 -15.78
CA LYS A 695 -8.53 -6.74 -15.02
C LYS A 695 -7.50 -5.91 -15.80
N LEU A 696 -7.43 -6.07 -17.12
CA LEU A 696 -6.57 -5.24 -17.98
C LEU A 696 -7.02 -3.77 -17.97
N GLU A 697 -8.32 -3.51 -17.98
CA GLU A 697 -8.88 -2.15 -17.87
C GLU A 697 -8.52 -1.51 -16.53
N THR A 698 -8.74 -2.25 -15.43
CA THR A 698 -8.36 -1.81 -14.08
C THR A 698 -6.87 -1.45 -14.01
N ALA A 699 -6.01 -2.33 -14.55
CA ALA A 699 -4.57 -2.10 -14.61
C ALA A 699 -4.20 -0.91 -15.51
N SER A 700 -4.92 -0.70 -16.62
CA SER A 700 -4.70 0.41 -17.56
C SER A 700 -4.94 1.75 -16.88
N VAL A 701 -6.01 1.88 -16.08
CA VAL A 701 -6.29 3.09 -15.29
C VAL A 701 -5.12 3.42 -14.35
N LEU A 702 -4.61 2.40 -13.65
CA LEU A 702 -3.48 2.54 -12.73
C LEU A 702 -2.18 2.93 -13.46
N VAL A 703 -1.87 2.27 -14.58
CA VAL A 703 -0.70 2.63 -15.39
C VAL A 703 -0.81 4.05 -15.95
N ASN A 704 -1.98 4.45 -16.44
CA ASN A 704 -2.19 5.81 -16.95
C ASN A 704 -1.98 6.87 -15.86
N ARG A 705 -2.33 6.56 -14.61
CA ARG A 705 -2.09 7.43 -13.46
C ARG A 705 -0.59 7.57 -13.14
N TRP A 706 0.19 6.50 -13.23
CA TRP A 706 1.58 6.50 -12.74
C TRP A 706 2.66 6.61 -13.81
N LYS A 707 2.34 6.37 -15.09
CA LYS A 707 3.31 6.40 -16.19
C LYS A 707 4.04 7.75 -16.33
N GLY A 708 3.38 8.84 -15.90
CA GLY A 708 3.91 10.21 -15.87
C GLY A 708 4.80 10.54 -14.66
N LEU A 709 4.83 9.71 -13.63
CA LEU A 709 5.64 9.94 -12.43
C LEU A 709 7.13 9.80 -12.75
N LYS A 710 7.95 10.66 -12.12
CA LYS A 710 9.40 10.70 -12.34
C LYS A 710 10.10 9.71 -11.42
N PHE A 711 10.09 8.45 -11.85
CA PHE A 711 10.82 7.36 -11.22
C PHE A 711 11.96 6.88 -12.11
N THR A 712 13.02 6.38 -11.47
CA THR A 712 14.08 5.62 -12.12
C THR A 712 13.52 4.33 -12.75
N LEU A 713 14.22 3.74 -13.72
CA LEU A 713 13.79 2.48 -14.33
C LEU A 713 13.70 1.35 -13.29
N ARG A 714 14.59 1.36 -12.29
CA ARG A 714 14.56 0.42 -11.16
C ARG A 714 13.27 0.54 -10.36
N GLU A 715 12.94 1.75 -9.91
CA GLU A 715 11.72 2.02 -9.15
C GLU A 715 10.47 1.64 -9.97
N ARG A 716 10.45 1.91 -11.29
CA ARG A 716 9.34 1.49 -12.16
C ARG A 716 9.18 -0.02 -12.24
N VAL A 717 10.26 -0.79 -12.29
CA VAL A 717 10.19 -2.26 -12.20
C VAL A 717 9.67 -2.70 -10.83
N ASP A 718 10.09 -2.03 -9.76
CA ASP A 718 9.62 -2.33 -8.41
C ASP A 718 8.11 -2.00 -8.28
N LEU A 719 7.61 -0.94 -8.94
CA LEU A 719 6.17 -0.66 -9.06
C LEU A 719 5.41 -1.74 -9.82
N ILE A 720 5.96 -2.22 -10.94
CA ILE A 720 5.35 -3.33 -11.70
C ILE A 720 5.19 -4.56 -10.80
N LYS A 721 6.23 -4.92 -10.06
CA LYS A 721 6.22 -6.09 -9.17
C LYS A 721 5.27 -5.92 -7.98
N THR A 722 5.25 -4.73 -7.40
CA THR A 722 4.54 -4.46 -6.13
C THR A 722 3.05 -4.19 -6.34
N TYR A 723 2.67 -3.53 -7.43
CA TYR A 723 1.29 -3.06 -7.63
C TYR A 723 0.62 -3.65 -8.85
N LEU A 724 1.35 -3.84 -9.96
CA LEU A 724 0.74 -4.26 -11.21
C LEU A 724 0.55 -5.78 -11.32
N ILE A 725 1.55 -6.57 -10.94
CA ILE A 725 1.45 -8.05 -10.94
C ILE A 725 0.32 -8.55 -10.01
N PRO A 726 0.15 -8.05 -8.78
CA PRO A 726 -0.89 -8.56 -7.87
C PRO A 726 -2.32 -8.46 -8.38
N ILE A 727 -2.62 -7.52 -9.30
CA ILE A 727 -3.96 -7.38 -9.93
C ILE A 727 -4.38 -8.67 -10.63
N PHE A 728 -3.42 -9.36 -11.26
CA PHE A 728 -3.65 -10.54 -12.08
C PHE A 728 -3.30 -11.85 -11.37
N LEU A 729 -2.58 -11.78 -10.23
CA LEU A 729 -1.99 -12.97 -9.61
C LEU A 729 -3.05 -13.97 -9.17
N TYR A 730 -4.10 -13.53 -8.46
CA TYR A 730 -5.20 -14.40 -8.04
C TYR A 730 -5.87 -15.06 -9.25
N LEU A 731 -6.19 -14.27 -10.28
CA LEU A 731 -6.78 -14.75 -11.53
C LEU A 731 -5.89 -15.79 -12.22
N SER A 732 -4.58 -15.59 -12.29
CA SER A 732 -3.66 -16.50 -13.00
C SER A 732 -3.54 -17.90 -12.39
N HIS A 733 -3.98 -18.11 -11.16
CA HIS A 733 -4.08 -19.46 -10.58
C HIS A 733 -5.36 -20.19 -11.07
N VAL A 734 -6.43 -19.43 -11.34
CA VAL A 734 -7.77 -19.95 -11.67
C VAL A 734 -8.03 -19.99 -13.17
N CYS A 735 -7.64 -18.95 -13.91
CA CYS A 735 -7.85 -18.85 -15.36
C CYS A 735 -6.51 -18.65 -16.06
N LEU A 736 -6.19 -19.53 -17.01
CA LEU A 736 -5.02 -19.38 -17.86
C LEU A 736 -5.10 -18.06 -18.65
N LEU A 737 -3.98 -17.35 -18.80
CA LEU A 737 -3.91 -16.13 -19.62
C LEU A 737 -4.17 -16.46 -21.10
N PRO A 738 -5.24 -15.93 -21.72
CA PRO A 738 -5.53 -16.15 -23.14
C PRO A 738 -4.46 -15.57 -24.06
N GLU A 739 -4.12 -16.28 -25.15
CA GLU A 739 -3.13 -15.85 -26.14
C GLU A 739 -3.46 -14.46 -26.74
N ALA A 740 -4.75 -14.16 -26.92
CA ALA A 740 -5.25 -12.88 -27.43
C ALA A 740 -4.80 -11.66 -26.58
N PHE A 741 -4.43 -11.85 -25.32
CA PHE A 741 -4.03 -10.78 -24.41
C PHE A 741 -2.51 -10.65 -24.21
N TYR A 742 -1.71 -11.53 -24.82
CA TYR A 742 -0.24 -11.51 -24.66
C TYR A 742 0.38 -10.17 -25.09
N VAL A 743 -0.15 -9.55 -26.16
CA VAL A 743 0.34 -8.25 -26.64
C VAL A 743 -0.13 -7.12 -25.73
N LYS A 744 -1.42 -7.11 -25.35
CA LYS A 744 -2.03 -6.08 -24.48
C LYS A 744 -1.29 -6.02 -23.12
N ILE A 745 -1.09 -7.16 -22.46
CA ILE A 745 -0.45 -7.20 -21.13
C ILE A 745 1.04 -6.81 -21.15
N LYS A 746 1.77 -7.21 -22.19
CA LYS A 746 3.16 -6.76 -22.41
C LYS A 746 3.19 -5.24 -22.63
N GLY A 747 2.28 -4.73 -23.47
CA GLY A 747 2.15 -3.30 -23.74
C GLY A 747 1.99 -2.50 -22.44
N LEU A 748 1.10 -2.95 -21.56
CA LEU A 748 0.81 -2.32 -20.28
C LEU A 748 2.05 -2.26 -19.36
N PHE A 749 2.82 -3.34 -19.24
CA PHE A 749 4.07 -3.36 -18.46
C PHE A 749 5.10 -2.38 -19.03
N PHE A 750 5.26 -2.33 -20.35
CA PHE A 750 6.19 -1.42 -21.00
C PHE A 750 5.75 0.04 -20.97
N GLN A 751 4.44 0.33 -20.98
CA GLN A 751 3.91 1.67 -20.76
C GLN A 751 4.26 2.18 -19.35
N LEU A 752 4.20 1.33 -18.33
CA LEU A 752 4.64 1.72 -16.99
C LEU A 752 6.17 1.88 -16.90
N LEU A 753 6.93 0.98 -17.54
CA LEU A 753 8.40 1.05 -17.55
C LEU A 753 8.93 2.30 -18.27
N TRP A 754 8.45 2.59 -19.48
CA TRP A 754 8.97 3.68 -20.30
C TRP A 754 8.17 4.97 -20.18
N GLY A 755 6.95 4.91 -19.67
CA GLY A 755 6.07 6.07 -19.58
C GLY A 755 5.50 6.43 -20.94
N ASN A 756 5.53 7.73 -21.26
CA ASN A 756 5.21 8.24 -22.59
C ASN A 756 6.43 8.20 -23.54
N LYS A 757 7.46 7.40 -23.23
CA LYS A 757 8.72 7.32 -24.00
C LYS A 757 8.76 6.05 -24.84
N THR A 758 9.54 6.07 -25.90
CA THR A 758 9.80 4.91 -26.76
C THR A 758 10.64 3.85 -26.05
N ASN A 759 10.47 2.58 -26.48
CA ASN A 759 11.27 1.46 -25.98
C ASN A 759 12.70 1.58 -26.53
N LEU A 760 13.62 2.13 -25.75
CA LEU A 760 15.02 2.32 -26.18
C LEU A 760 15.80 1.01 -26.33
N ILE A 761 15.51 0.06 -25.45
CA ILE A 761 16.23 -1.20 -25.32
C ILE A 761 15.28 -2.34 -25.66
N LYS A 762 15.80 -3.37 -26.33
CA LYS A 762 15.02 -4.55 -26.72
C LYS A 762 14.29 -5.11 -25.50
N ARG A 763 13.00 -5.40 -25.66
CA ARG A 763 12.13 -5.88 -24.57
C ARG A 763 12.73 -7.07 -23.82
N ASN A 764 13.31 -8.03 -24.55
CA ASN A 764 13.90 -9.23 -23.98
C ASN A 764 15.06 -8.95 -23.02
N ILE A 765 15.87 -7.92 -23.27
CA ILE A 765 16.98 -7.50 -22.38
C ILE A 765 16.44 -6.98 -21.05
N THR A 766 15.27 -6.32 -21.03
CA THR A 766 14.71 -5.79 -19.77
C THR A 766 14.33 -6.88 -18.77
N TYR A 767 14.08 -8.11 -19.23
CA TYR A 767 13.75 -9.25 -18.39
C TYR A 767 14.97 -9.93 -17.76
N LEU A 768 16.16 -9.76 -18.35
CA LEU A 768 17.40 -10.31 -17.81
C LEU A 768 17.64 -9.79 -16.39
N GLN A 769 18.32 -10.59 -15.56
CA GLN A 769 18.72 -10.13 -14.25
C GLN A 769 19.67 -8.95 -14.37
N ARG A 770 19.78 -8.15 -13.31
CA ARG A 770 20.67 -6.99 -13.33
C ARG A 770 22.14 -7.38 -13.46
N LYS A 771 22.53 -8.50 -12.85
CA LYS A 771 23.85 -9.11 -13.01
C LYS A 771 24.14 -9.60 -14.44
N GLU A 772 23.12 -9.70 -15.29
CA GLU A 772 23.19 -10.09 -16.70
C GLU A 772 22.98 -8.87 -17.63
N GLY A 773 22.94 -7.64 -17.08
CA GLY A 773 22.77 -6.41 -17.86
C GLY A 773 21.33 -5.95 -18.10
N GLY A 774 20.32 -6.68 -17.60
CA GLY A 774 18.91 -6.29 -17.67
C GLY A 774 18.43 -5.42 -16.51
N LEU A 775 17.11 -5.31 -16.37
CA LEU A 775 16.45 -4.57 -15.28
C LEU A 775 15.85 -5.50 -14.20
N GLY A 776 15.82 -6.80 -14.47
CA GLY A 776 15.11 -7.80 -13.66
C GLY A 776 13.59 -7.64 -13.73
N MET A 777 13.06 -7.12 -14.84
CA MET A 777 11.61 -7.00 -15.04
C MET A 777 10.99 -8.38 -15.28
N VAL A 778 9.77 -8.59 -14.81
CA VAL A 778 9.06 -9.84 -15.05
C VAL A 778 8.46 -9.83 -16.46
N ASN A 779 8.61 -10.93 -17.21
CA ASN A 779 7.85 -11.14 -18.44
C ASN A 779 6.43 -11.59 -18.05
N PRO A 780 5.39 -10.78 -18.31
CA PRO A 780 4.05 -11.07 -17.81
C PRO A 780 3.47 -12.37 -18.38
N VAL A 781 3.77 -12.69 -19.65
CA VAL A 781 3.23 -13.91 -20.28
C VAL A 781 3.82 -15.16 -19.66
N VAL A 782 5.16 -15.22 -19.55
CA VAL A 782 5.83 -16.37 -18.92
C VAL A 782 5.37 -16.51 -17.48
N PHE A 783 5.35 -15.41 -16.73
CA PHE A 783 5.00 -15.42 -15.31
C PHE A 783 3.58 -15.92 -15.05
N PHE A 784 2.55 -15.36 -15.70
CA PHE A 784 1.16 -15.73 -15.41
C PHE A 784 0.80 -17.11 -15.95
N VAL A 785 1.28 -17.48 -17.13
CA VAL A 785 1.03 -18.83 -17.68
C VAL A 785 1.77 -19.90 -16.87
N ASN A 786 3.02 -19.66 -16.47
CA ASN A 786 3.74 -20.59 -15.62
C ASN A 786 3.16 -20.65 -14.20
N THR A 787 2.58 -19.56 -13.69
CA THR A 787 1.82 -19.59 -12.42
C THR A 787 0.64 -20.54 -12.53
N PHE A 788 -0.14 -20.46 -13.60
CA PHE A 788 -1.23 -21.39 -13.88
C PHE A 788 -0.73 -22.84 -13.96
N ILE A 789 0.26 -23.10 -14.82
CA ILE A 789 0.79 -24.45 -15.07
C ILE A 789 1.38 -25.06 -13.80
N LYS A 790 2.30 -24.35 -13.14
CA LYS A 790 2.95 -24.83 -11.91
C LYS A 790 1.92 -25.11 -10.82
N TYR A 791 0.92 -24.26 -10.64
CA TYR A 791 -0.10 -24.49 -9.61
C TYR A 791 -1.02 -25.66 -9.98
N ASN A 792 -1.67 -25.64 -11.14
CA ASN A 792 -2.69 -26.63 -11.49
C ASN A 792 -2.08 -28.04 -11.70
N TYR A 793 -0.95 -28.14 -12.40
CA TYR A 793 -0.36 -29.43 -12.74
C TYR A 793 0.50 -30.04 -11.63
N ASN A 794 1.09 -29.25 -10.72
CA ASN A 794 1.79 -29.81 -9.56
C ASN A 794 0.82 -30.55 -8.63
N ASN A 795 -0.42 -30.04 -8.51
CA ASN A 795 -1.43 -30.67 -7.66
C ASN A 795 -1.92 -32.02 -8.22
N LEU A 796 -1.82 -32.29 -9.53
CA LEU A 796 -2.12 -33.61 -10.12
C LEU A 796 -1.27 -34.73 -9.51
N LEU A 797 -0.13 -34.40 -8.94
CA LEU A 797 0.89 -35.34 -8.46
C LEU A 797 0.79 -35.65 -6.96
N LEU A 798 -0.24 -35.14 -6.28
CA LEU A 798 -0.51 -35.43 -4.87
C LEU A 798 -1.07 -36.84 -4.69
N GLU A 799 -0.64 -37.57 -3.67
CA GLU A 799 -1.19 -38.89 -3.33
C GLU A 799 -2.66 -38.79 -2.89
N LYS A 800 -2.95 -37.80 -2.04
CA LYS A 800 -4.32 -37.45 -1.58
C LYS A 800 -4.71 -36.10 -2.18
N PRO A 801 -5.18 -36.05 -3.44
CA PRO A 801 -5.56 -34.81 -4.09
C PRO A 801 -6.80 -34.18 -3.46
N PRO A 802 -6.92 -32.84 -3.44
CA PRO A 802 -8.20 -32.19 -3.15
C PRO A 802 -9.22 -32.47 -4.28
N LEU A 803 -10.51 -32.32 -3.97
CA LEU A 803 -11.61 -32.71 -4.87
C LEU A 803 -11.50 -32.14 -6.29
N TRP A 804 -11.17 -30.85 -6.44
CA TRP A 804 -11.04 -30.23 -7.77
C TRP A 804 -9.93 -30.87 -8.63
N VAL A 805 -8.88 -31.42 -8.00
CA VAL A 805 -7.80 -32.11 -8.72
C VAL A 805 -8.28 -33.45 -9.25
N GLU A 806 -9.18 -34.13 -8.56
CA GLU A 806 -9.78 -35.37 -9.08
C GLU A 806 -10.57 -35.11 -10.35
N ILE A 807 -11.31 -33.99 -10.41
CA ILE A 807 -12.00 -33.58 -11.64
C ILE A 807 -10.98 -33.21 -12.71
N PHE A 808 -9.97 -32.42 -12.34
CA PHE A 808 -8.90 -32.04 -13.26
C PHE A 808 -8.14 -33.26 -13.81
N ARG A 809 -8.00 -34.33 -13.00
CA ARG A 809 -7.43 -35.61 -13.42
C ARG A 809 -8.26 -36.28 -14.51
N VAL A 810 -9.59 -36.25 -14.43
CA VAL A 810 -10.47 -36.77 -15.50
C VAL A 810 -10.17 -36.06 -16.82
N TRP A 811 -9.93 -34.75 -16.80
CA TRP A 811 -9.60 -33.98 -18.01
C TRP A 811 -8.16 -34.18 -18.49
N ALA A 812 -7.19 -34.29 -17.58
CA ALA A 812 -5.78 -34.15 -17.91
C ALA A 812 -5.02 -35.49 -17.99
N LEU A 813 -5.36 -36.48 -17.15
CA LEU A 813 -4.63 -37.75 -17.06
C LEU A 813 -4.63 -38.57 -18.35
N PRO A 814 -5.77 -38.74 -19.08
CA PRO A 814 -5.78 -39.56 -20.30
C PRO A 814 -4.79 -39.09 -21.38
N PHE A 815 -4.30 -37.85 -21.25
CA PHE A 815 -3.42 -37.18 -22.19
C PHE A 815 -1.97 -37.19 -21.68
N LEU A 816 -1.78 -37.16 -20.37
CA LEU A 816 -0.50 -36.85 -19.73
C LEU A 816 0.21 -38.04 -19.11
N GLU A 817 -0.30 -39.26 -19.29
CA GLU A 817 0.24 -40.45 -18.64
C GLU A 817 1.74 -40.66 -18.91
N CYS A 818 2.18 -40.49 -20.16
CA CYS A 818 3.60 -40.55 -20.53
C CYS A 818 4.43 -39.46 -19.83
N TRP A 819 3.91 -38.24 -19.71
CA TRP A 819 4.58 -37.13 -19.02
C TRP A 819 4.73 -37.40 -17.52
N MET A 820 3.70 -37.97 -16.88
CA MET A 820 3.74 -38.33 -15.47
C MET A 820 4.72 -39.47 -15.17
N ARG A 821 4.92 -40.39 -16.12
CA ARG A 821 5.95 -41.45 -16.04
C ARG A 821 7.38 -40.96 -16.34
N GLY A 822 7.58 -39.64 -16.49
CA GLY A 822 8.90 -39.03 -16.71
C GLY A 822 9.19 -38.59 -18.15
N GLY A 823 8.26 -38.80 -19.08
CA GLY A 823 8.36 -38.34 -20.47
C GLY A 823 8.25 -36.82 -20.62
N LEU A 824 8.57 -36.31 -21.81
CA LEU A 824 8.41 -34.89 -22.15
C LEU A 824 7.01 -34.62 -22.70
N VAL A 825 6.42 -33.44 -22.44
CA VAL A 825 5.06 -33.08 -22.94
C VAL A 825 4.96 -33.11 -24.47
N LYS A 826 6.09 -33.06 -25.19
CA LYS A 826 6.12 -33.22 -26.65
C LYS A 826 5.66 -34.61 -27.15
N SER A 827 5.72 -35.65 -26.31
CA SER A 827 5.22 -36.99 -26.66
C SER A 827 3.72 -37.18 -26.40
N VAL A 828 3.06 -36.24 -25.73
CA VAL A 828 1.63 -36.28 -25.43
C VAL A 828 0.82 -35.98 -26.69
N ARG A 829 -0.06 -36.89 -27.12
CA ARG A 829 -1.04 -36.64 -28.20
C ARG A 829 -2.34 -36.09 -27.61
N ALA A 830 -2.89 -35.05 -28.22
CA ALA A 830 -4.25 -34.59 -27.88
C ALA A 830 -5.26 -35.39 -28.73
N PRO A 831 -6.13 -36.23 -28.15
CA PRO A 831 -7.22 -36.91 -28.82
C PRO A 831 -8.32 -35.93 -29.26
N HIS A 832 -9.24 -36.42 -30.09
CA HIS A 832 -10.38 -35.69 -30.64
C HIS A 832 -11.55 -35.50 -29.66
N ALA A 833 -11.38 -35.85 -28.37
CA ALA A 833 -12.42 -35.71 -27.35
C ALA A 833 -12.62 -34.23 -26.93
N PRO A 834 -13.84 -33.83 -26.55
CA PRO A 834 -14.10 -32.47 -26.06
C PRO A 834 -13.35 -32.23 -24.74
N LEU A 835 -12.37 -31.33 -24.79
CA LEU A 835 -11.61 -30.86 -23.63
C LEU A 835 -12.09 -29.47 -23.19
N PRO A 836 -12.02 -29.13 -21.89
CA PRO A 836 -12.17 -27.75 -21.47
C PRO A 836 -11.15 -26.85 -22.20
N PRO A 837 -11.54 -25.66 -22.70
CA PRO A 837 -10.66 -24.81 -23.50
C PRO A 837 -9.32 -24.48 -22.84
N TYR A 838 -9.33 -24.28 -21.51
CA TYR A 838 -8.13 -23.94 -20.76
C TYR A 838 -7.11 -25.10 -20.74
N VAL A 839 -7.57 -26.36 -20.74
CA VAL A 839 -6.72 -27.57 -20.75
C VAL A 839 -6.04 -27.71 -22.11
N ALA A 840 -6.78 -27.51 -23.19
CA ALA A 840 -6.23 -27.57 -24.54
C ALA A 840 -5.10 -26.52 -24.75
N VAL A 841 -5.33 -25.28 -24.30
CA VAL A 841 -4.33 -24.21 -24.40
C VAL A 841 -3.13 -24.46 -23.48
N SER A 842 -3.33 -24.92 -22.24
CA SER A 842 -2.21 -25.21 -21.33
C SER A 842 -1.34 -26.35 -21.86
N LEU A 843 -1.93 -27.41 -22.42
CA LEU A 843 -1.18 -28.50 -23.07
C LEU A 843 -0.34 -28.01 -24.25
N LYS A 844 -0.90 -27.15 -25.11
CA LYS A 844 -0.18 -26.52 -26.23
C LYS A 844 1.02 -25.71 -25.73
N VAL A 845 0.86 -24.92 -24.67
CA VAL A 845 1.95 -24.12 -24.10
C VAL A 845 3.00 -24.99 -23.42
N MET A 846 2.60 -25.98 -22.62
CA MET A 846 3.52 -26.92 -21.96
C MET A 846 4.35 -27.69 -22.99
N ARG A 847 3.73 -28.11 -24.10
CA ARG A 847 4.44 -28.71 -25.25
C ARG A 847 5.44 -27.74 -25.84
N ARG A 848 5.00 -26.51 -26.15
CA ARG A 848 5.85 -25.47 -26.74
C ARG A 848 7.05 -25.15 -25.87
N TRP A 849 6.88 -25.10 -24.54
CA TRP A 849 7.91 -24.76 -23.57
C TRP A 849 8.71 -25.96 -23.05
N CYS A 850 8.39 -27.17 -23.50
CA CYS A 850 9.03 -28.42 -23.08
C CYS A 850 9.12 -28.56 -21.55
N VAL A 851 8.03 -28.26 -20.83
CA VAL A 851 8.03 -28.31 -19.36
C VAL A 851 7.92 -29.75 -18.87
N SER A 852 8.92 -30.26 -18.16
CA SER A 852 8.93 -31.63 -17.61
C SER A 852 8.19 -31.76 -16.28
N VAL A 853 7.80 -32.99 -15.92
CA VAL A 853 7.19 -33.29 -14.61
C VAL A 853 8.19 -33.05 -13.46
N GLY A 854 9.47 -33.36 -13.70
CA GLY A 854 10.55 -33.11 -12.74
C GLY A 854 10.69 -31.62 -12.41
N GLU A 855 10.62 -30.74 -13.40
CA GLU A 855 10.62 -29.28 -13.18
C GLU A 855 9.39 -28.83 -12.38
N ILE A 856 8.21 -29.37 -12.70
CA ILE A 856 6.96 -29.04 -12.00
C ILE A 856 6.96 -29.54 -10.56
N ARG A 857 7.69 -30.59 -10.20
CA ARG A 857 7.86 -30.99 -8.79
C ARG A 857 8.98 -30.24 -8.09
N ALA A 858 10.20 -30.36 -8.59
CA ALA A 858 11.40 -29.99 -7.86
C ALA A 858 11.80 -28.52 -8.02
N SER A 859 11.52 -27.89 -9.17
CA SER A 859 12.06 -26.56 -9.46
C SER A 859 11.16 -25.44 -8.95
N PRO A 860 11.68 -24.44 -8.23
CA PRO A 860 10.94 -23.22 -7.96
C PRO A 860 10.40 -22.57 -9.24
N ARG A 861 9.22 -21.95 -9.19
CA ARG A 861 8.58 -21.29 -10.36
C ARG A 861 9.54 -20.34 -11.10
N ARG A 862 10.35 -19.59 -10.36
CA ARG A 862 11.36 -18.65 -10.89
C ARG A 862 12.40 -19.30 -11.80
N ASP A 863 12.73 -20.56 -11.56
CA ASP A 863 13.78 -21.26 -12.30
C ASP A 863 13.22 -21.79 -13.63
N ILE A 864 11.97 -22.25 -13.62
CA ILE A 864 11.19 -22.52 -14.84
C ILE A 864 11.04 -21.24 -15.67
N ASP A 865 10.67 -20.11 -15.05
CA ASP A 865 10.58 -18.81 -15.74
C ASP A 865 11.90 -18.46 -16.43
N ARG A 866 13.03 -18.59 -15.71
CA ARG A 866 14.37 -18.30 -16.25
C ARG A 866 14.72 -19.21 -17.42
N ARG A 867 14.47 -20.52 -17.32
CA ARG A 867 14.70 -21.45 -18.42
C ARG A 867 13.87 -21.09 -19.64
N VAL A 868 12.56 -20.89 -19.48
CA VAL A 868 11.66 -20.53 -20.57
C VAL A 868 12.09 -19.19 -21.21
N LEU A 869 12.49 -18.22 -20.40
CA LEU A 869 13.05 -16.98 -20.91
C LEU A 869 14.35 -17.22 -21.70
N GLY A 870 15.27 -18.04 -21.18
CA GLY A 870 16.53 -18.41 -21.83
C GLY A 870 16.34 -19.16 -23.16
N SER A 871 15.31 -20.01 -23.28
CA SER A 871 15.10 -20.80 -24.49
C SER A 871 14.25 -20.09 -25.55
N TYR A 872 13.27 -19.28 -25.16
CA TYR A 872 12.26 -18.74 -26.10
C TYR A 872 12.25 -17.22 -26.20
N PHE A 873 12.86 -16.51 -25.24
CA PHE A 873 12.85 -15.06 -25.17
C PHE A 873 14.25 -14.47 -24.99
N HIS A 874 15.30 -15.29 -25.11
CA HIS A 874 16.67 -14.83 -24.88
C HIS A 874 17.08 -13.80 -25.92
N ALA A 875 17.87 -12.84 -25.47
CA ALA A 875 18.56 -11.90 -26.32
C ALA A 875 19.98 -11.77 -25.80
N SER A 876 20.96 -12.12 -26.63
CA SER A 876 22.36 -11.92 -26.29
C SER A 876 22.63 -10.43 -26.08
N LEU A 877 23.36 -10.13 -25.01
CA LEU A 877 23.78 -8.78 -24.72
C LEU A 877 24.95 -8.43 -25.64
N ALA A 878 24.65 -7.77 -26.76
CA ALA A 878 25.67 -7.30 -27.70
C ALA A 878 26.05 -5.85 -27.36
N LEU A 879 27.15 -5.67 -26.63
CA LEU A 879 27.69 -4.36 -26.29
C LEU A 879 28.89 -4.03 -27.18
N LYS A 880 29.05 -2.76 -27.52
CA LYS A 880 30.12 -2.28 -28.40
C LYS A 880 31.49 -2.51 -27.76
N ASP A 881 32.40 -3.16 -28.48
CA ASP A 881 33.79 -3.39 -28.09
C ASP A 881 33.92 -3.89 -26.64
N CYS A 882 33.06 -4.81 -26.18
CA CYS A 882 33.01 -5.23 -24.77
C CYS A 882 33.31 -6.72 -24.61
N PRO A 883 34.55 -7.11 -24.25
CA PRO A 883 34.87 -8.48 -23.87
C PRO A 883 34.07 -8.96 -22.65
N ASP A 884 33.91 -10.27 -22.49
CA ASP A 884 33.12 -10.86 -21.39
C ASP A 884 33.64 -10.50 -19.98
N GLU A 885 34.96 -10.43 -19.80
CA GLU A 885 35.56 -10.04 -18.52
C GLU A 885 35.24 -8.58 -18.15
N VAL A 886 35.37 -7.68 -19.13
CA VAL A 886 35.00 -6.27 -19.02
C VAL A 886 33.50 -6.12 -18.74
N LEU A 887 32.68 -6.92 -19.41
CA LEU A 887 31.24 -6.95 -19.20
C LEU A 887 30.89 -7.34 -17.76
N ARG A 888 31.44 -8.44 -17.24
CA ARG A 888 31.18 -8.91 -15.88
C ARG A 888 31.60 -7.88 -14.84
N SER A 889 32.80 -7.31 -14.99
CA SER A 889 33.32 -6.27 -14.10
C SER A 889 32.43 -5.02 -14.14
N GLY A 890 32.11 -4.51 -15.33
CA GLY A 890 31.24 -3.35 -15.51
C GLY A 890 29.83 -3.55 -14.94
N LEU A 891 29.23 -4.73 -15.12
CA LEU A 891 27.93 -5.05 -14.54
C LEU A 891 27.95 -5.10 -13.02
N SER A 892 29.04 -5.58 -12.41
CA SER A 892 29.23 -5.53 -10.95
C SER A 892 29.24 -4.07 -10.46
N LEU A 893 29.99 -3.21 -11.15
CA LEU A 893 30.14 -1.79 -10.82
C LEU A 893 28.82 -1.01 -10.97
N VAL A 894 28.08 -1.18 -12.08
CA VAL A 894 26.78 -0.53 -12.32
C VAL A 894 25.76 -0.87 -11.23
N ASN A 895 25.79 -2.10 -10.74
CA ASN A 895 24.89 -2.60 -9.71
C ASN A 895 25.35 -2.33 -8.28
N SER A 896 26.52 -1.72 -8.11
CA SER A 896 27.08 -1.38 -6.80
C SER A 896 26.14 -0.47 -6.00
N PRO A 897 26.00 -0.69 -4.68
CA PRO A 897 25.25 0.21 -3.80
C PRO A 897 25.86 1.62 -3.75
N ARG A 898 27.15 1.77 -4.09
CA ARG A 898 27.87 3.06 -4.10
C ARG A 898 27.35 4.02 -5.17
N VAL A 899 26.82 3.51 -6.29
CA VAL A 899 26.29 4.35 -7.38
C VAL A 899 24.89 4.86 -6.98
N PRO A 900 24.69 6.18 -6.82
CA PRO A 900 23.39 6.73 -6.44
C PRO A 900 22.29 6.38 -7.44
N PRO A 901 21.03 6.12 -6.99
CA PRO A 901 19.92 5.76 -7.86
C PRO A 901 19.71 6.71 -9.05
N LYS A 902 19.88 8.02 -8.83
CA LYS A 902 19.73 9.06 -9.87
C LYS A 902 20.70 8.91 -11.05
N LEU A 903 21.87 8.29 -10.84
CA LEU A 903 22.88 8.11 -11.89
C LEU A 903 22.68 6.80 -12.66
N ARG A 904 22.13 5.78 -12.01
CA ARG A 904 22.06 4.40 -12.54
C ARG A 904 21.37 4.30 -13.89
N ASP A 905 20.30 5.05 -14.12
CA ASP A 905 19.59 5.02 -15.40
C ASP A 905 20.44 5.54 -16.57
N VAL A 906 21.22 6.60 -16.33
CA VAL A 906 22.13 7.18 -17.32
C VAL A 906 23.27 6.22 -17.60
N VAL A 907 23.89 5.71 -16.53
CA VAL A 907 24.98 4.72 -16.62
C VAL A 907 24.50 3.48 -17.37
N TRP A 908 23.38 2.87 -16.96
CA TRP A 908 22.83 1.68 -17.60
C TRP A 908 22.51 1.93 -19.08
N ARG A 909 21.87 3.05 -19.45
CA ARG A 909 21.60 3.36 -20.87
C ARG A 909 22.87 3.56 -21.69
N SER A 910 23.88 4.22 -21.13
CA SER A 910 25.18 4.36 -21.81
C SER A 910 25.90 3.02 -21.98
N PHE A 911 25.76 2.11 -21.02
CA PHE A 911 26.22 0.73 -21.11
C PHE A 911 25.61 0.02 -22.32
N HIS A 912 24.33 0.27 -22.62
CA HIS A 912 23.65 -0.27 -23.81
C HIS A 912 23.88 0.56 -25.10
N GLY A 913 24.65 1.64 -25.05
CA GLY A 913 24.80 2.58 -26.17
C GLY A 913 23.49 3.29 -26.57
N LYS A 914 22.53 3.38 -25.64
CA LYS A 914 21.18 3.95 -25.84
C LYS A 914 20.94 5.21 -25.00
N LEU A 915 21.99 5.95 -24.69
CA LEU A 915 21.82 7.28 -24.09
C LEU A 915 21.15 8.22 -25.10
N TYR A 916 20.35 9.16 -24.60
CA TYR A 916 19.66 10.13 -25.44
C TYR A 916 20.63 11.24 -25.89
N VAL A 917 21.30 10.99 -27.01
CA VAL A 917 22.09 11.95 -27.83
C VAL A 917 21.39 12.13 -29.19
N ASN A 918 21.63 13.23 -29.90
CA ASN A 918 20.89 13.57 -31.13
C ASN A 918 20.98 12.46 -32.20
N GLY A 919 22.15 11.86 -32.40
CA GLY A 919 22.32 10.73 -33.33
C GLY A 919 21.57 9.45 -32.94
N ASN A 920 21.17 9.30 -31.67
CA ASN A 920 20.36 8.18 -31.18
C ASN A 920 18.85 8.46 -31.17
N LEU A 921 18.43 9.69 -31.48
CA LEU A 921 17.02 10.13 -31.46
C LEU A 921 16.29 9.88 -32.78
N LYS A 922 16.54 8.75 -33.46
CA LYS A 922 15.99 8.37 -34.79
C LYS A 922 14.47 8.49 -34.97
N TYR A 923 13.69 8.60 -33.88
CA TYR A 923 12.22 8.60 -33.88
C TYR A 923 11.60 9.93 -33.43
N ARG A 924 12.39 10.88 -32.95
CA ARG A 924 11.93 12.28 -32.96
C ARG A 924 12.19 12.74 -34.38
N ARG A 925 11.21 13.36 -35.03
CA ARG A 925 11.38 14.03 -36.32
C ARG A 925 12.26 15.28 -36.12
N THR A 926 13.48 15.08 -35.65
CA THR A 926 14.51 16.10 -35.50
C THR A 926 15.44 15.89 -36.68
N ASP A 927 15.36 16.82 -37.63
CA ASP A 927 16.22 16.80 -38.82
C ASP A 927 17.68 17.05 -38.45
N ASP A 928 17.89 17.76 -37.34
CA ASP A 928 19.19 18.05 -36.73
C ASP A 928 19.69 16.87 -35.88
N ARG A 929 20.81 16.26 -36.33
CA ARG A 929 21.52 15.17 -35.63
C ARG A 929 22.82 15.62 -35.00
N ASP A 930 23.12 16.91 -35.06
CA ASP A 930 24.42 17.45 -34.76
C ASP A 930 24.56 17.64 -33.24
N CYS A 931 25.79 17.76 -32.78
CA CYS A 931 26.04 18.04 -31.38
C CYS A 931 25.51 19.44 -31.05
N PRO A 932 24.72 19.59 -29.96
CA PRO A 932 24.15 20.89 -29.59
C PRO A 932 25.20 21.86 -29.03
N ARG A 933 26.47 21.47 -29.00
CA ARG A 933 27.60 22.27 -28.51
C ARG A 933 28.19 23.03 -29.68
N GLU A 934 28.30 24.34 -29.57
CA GLU A 934 28.84 25.22 -30.62
C GLU A 934 30.30 24.86 -30.94
N GLU A 935 31.04 24.38 -29.94
CA GLU A 935 32.42 23.95 -30.04
C GLU A 935 32.63 22.72 -30.93
N CYS A 936 31.55 22.02 -31.32
CA CYS A 936 31.58 20.82 -32.14
C CYS A 936 31.27 21.07 -33.63
N SER A 937 31.06 22.33 -34.05
CA SER A 937 30.94 22.72 -35.47
C SER A 937 29.98 21.88 -36.34
N GLY A 938 28.86 21.42 -35.79
CA GLY A 938 27.89 20.61 -36.54
C GLY A 938 28.24 19.12 -36.69
N GLU A 939 29.18 18.59 -35.90
CA GLU A 939 29.46 17.15 -35.91
C GLU A 939 28.25 16.29 -35.49
N VAL A 940 28.01 15.19 -36.19
CA VAL A 940 26.93 14.25 -35.87
C VAL A 940 27.13 13.65 -34.48
N GLU A 941 26.16 13.86 -33.59
CA GLU A 941 26.31 13.47 -32.19
C GLU A 941 26.03 11.98 -31.97
N THR A 942 27.07 11.17 -32.09
CA THR A 942 27.06 9.77 -31.68
C THR A 942 27.41 9.59 -30.20
N MET A 943 27.25 8.36 -29.69
CA MET A 943 27.76 8.01 -28.35
C MET A 943 29.28 8.15 -28.25
N ASP A 944 30.00 7.84 -29.33
CA ASP A 944 31.46 7.99 -29.38
C ASP A 944 31.84 9.47 -29.36
N HIS A 945 31.14 10.30 -30.14
CA HIS A 945 31.34 11.73 -30.09
C HIS A 945 31.10 12.26 -28.69
N PHE A 946 29.93 11.98 -28.11
CA PHE A 946 29.59 12.44 -26.76
C PHE A 946 30.58 11.99 -25.68
N LEU A 947 30.99 10.71 -25.67
CA LEU A 947 31.86 10.19 -24.62
C LEU A 947 33.34 10.52 -24.85
N LEU A 948 33.81 10.58 -26.10
CA LEU A 948 35.25 10.52 -26.42
C LEU A 948 35.77 11.71 -27.24
N GLN A 949 34.94 12.37 -28.05
CA GLN A 949 35.43 13.36 -29.04
C GLN A 949 34.94 14.79 -28.78
N CYS A 950 33.82 14.98 -28.08
CA CYS A 950 33.23 16.27 -27.77
C CYS A 950 34.23 17.15 -26.98
N PRO A 951 34.72 18.28 -27.55
CA PRO A 951 35.74 19.12 -26.92
C PRO A 951 35.33 19.60 -25.53
N PHE A 952 34.08 20.05 -25.38
CA PHE A 952 33.52 20.48 -24.09
C PHE A 952 33.62 19.38 -23.02
N ASN A 953 33.25 18.15 -23.37
CA ASN A 953 33.31 17.04 -22.42
C ASN A 953 34.75 16.66 -22.09
N ILE A 954 35.66 16.65 -23.07
CA ILE A 954 37.09 16.40 -22.87
C ILE A 954 37.68 17.42 -21.89
N ASP A 955 37.32 18.70 -22.00
CA ASP A 955 37.80 19.74 -21.09
C ASP A 955 37.26 19.55 -19.66
N VAL A 956 35.99 19.19 -19.51
CA VAL A 956 35.43 18.81 -18.20
C VAL A 956 36.21 17.63 -17.62
N TYR A 957 36.56 16.61 -18.42
CA TYR A 957 37.30 15.45 -17.94
C TYR A 957 38.70 15.83 -17.47
N LYS A 958 39.41 16.68 -18.22
CA LYS A 958 40.75 17.17 -17.86
C LYS A 958 40.73 17.98 -16.57
N GLN A 959 39.76 18.89 -16.41
CA GLN A 959 39.66 19.72 -15.21
C GLN A 959 39.26 18.91 -13.97
N VAL A 960 38.31 17.97 -14.09
CA VAL A 960 37.97 17.05 -12.99
C VAL A 960 39.15 16.13 -12.64
N SER A 961 39.86 15.63 -13.66
CA SER A 961 41.07 14.82 -13.49
C SER A 961 42.17 15.56 -12.72
N ALA A 962 42.43 16.82 -13.07
CA ALA A 962 43.38 17.68 -12.40
C ALA A 962 42.96 17.98 -10.95
N ALA A 963 41.71 18.41 -10.74
CA ALA A 963 41.18 18.77 -9.42
C ALA A 963 41.17 17.60 -8.43
N LEU A 964 40.98 16.37 -8.92
CA LEU A 964 40.96 15.17 -8.07
C LEU A 964 42.31 14.47 -7.96
N GLY A 965 43.33 14.92 -8.70
CA GLY A 965 44.61 14.21 -8.80
C GLY A 965 44.47 12.80 -9.41
N ILE A 966 43.53 12.59 -10.34
CA ILE A 966 43.23 11.28 -10.96
C ILE A 966 43.57 11.34 -12.45
N PRO A 967 44.80 11.02 -12.90
CA PRO A 967 45.21 11.18 -14.30
C PRO A 967 44.53 10.21 -15.26
N CYS A 968 43.87 9.16 -14.75
CA CYS A 968 43.30 8.08 -15.56
C CYS A 968 41.92 8.36 -16.16
N LEU A 969 41.39 9.59 -16.04
CA LEU A 969 40.13 10.02 -16.67
C LEU A 969 40.35 10.72 -18.03
N SER A 970 41.59 11.09 -18.36
CA SER A 970 41.96 11.69 -19.65
C SER A 970 42.42 10.62 -20.64
N GLY A 971 42.00 10.74 -21.90
CA GLY A 971 42.40 9.80 -22.97
C GLY A 971 41.86 8.37 -22.78
N CYS A 972 40.70 8.22 -22.13
CA CYS A 972 40.02 6.96 -21.97
C CYS A 972 39.35 6.49 -23.27
N ASN A 973 39.31 5.18 -23.48
CA ASN A 973 38.54 4.59 -24.59
C ASN A 973 37.06 4.35 -24.20
N TYR A 974 36.27 3.83 -25.16
CA TYR A 974 34.85 3.55 -24.92
C TYR A 974 34.62 2.57 -23.77
N GLN A 975 35.44 1.53 -23.60
CA GLN A 975 35.27 0.55 -22.51
C GLN A 975 35.48 1.18 -21.13
N GLU A 976 36.48 2.04 -21.02
CA GLU A 976 36.79 2.79 -19.78
C GLU A 976 35.63 3.75 -19.46
N TRP A 977 35.17 4.53 -20.43
CA TRP A 977 34.10 5.50 -20.23
C TRP A 977 32.71 4.91 -20.11
N ALA A 978 32.35 3.87 -20.86
CA ALA A 978 31.01 3.30 -20.85
C ALA A 978 30.86 2.24 -19.75
N TYR A 979 31.85 1.35 -19.63
CA TYR A 979 31.76 0.15 -18.80
C TYR A 979 32.55 0.24 -17.49
N GLY A 980 33.45 1.21 -17.34
CA GLY A 980 34.28 1.36 -16.14
C GLY A 980 35.53 0.49 -16.12
N ALA A 981 35.96 -0.02 -17.27
CA ALA A 981 37.11 -0.92 -17.38
C ALA A 981 38.46 -0.17 -17.41
N PHE A 982 38.71 0.67 -16.39
CA PHE A 982 39.92 1.48 -16.28
C PHE A 982 41.17 0.61 -16.15
N LYS A 983 41.83 0.32 -17.28
CA LYS A 983 43.07 -0.47 -17.32
C LYS A 983 44.24 0.27 -16.64
N ARG A 984 44.19 1.61 -16.65
CA ARG A 984 45.20 2.50 -16.08
C ARG A 984 44.82 3.01 -14.68
N HIS A 985 44.23 2.17 -13.82
CA HIS A 985 43.76 2.61 -12.51
C HIS A 985 44.87 2.93 -11.50
N ARG A 986 46.16 2.64 -11.79
CA ARG A 986 47.36 3.13 -11.06
C ARG A 986 47.23 3.13 -9.52
N GLY A 987 46.66 2.07 -8.94
CA GLY A 987 46.49 1.93 -7.48
C GLY A 987 45.23 2.57 -6.87
N TYR A 988 44.42 3.29 -7.65
CA TYR A 988 43.10 3.76 -7.23
C TYR A 988 42.07 2.63 -7.22
N ASP A 989 41.08 2.73 -6.33
CA ASP A 989 39.94 1.80 -6.28
C ASP A 989 39.07 1.92 -7.54
N LEU A 990 38.85 0.80 -8.21
CA LEU A 990 38.07 0.73 -9.45
C LEU A 990 36.60 1.16 -9.22
N GLY A 991 36.03 0.84 -8.06
CA GLY A 991 34.69 1.25 -7.67
C GLY A 991 34.55 2.77 -7.56
N THR A 992 35.56 3.43 -6.99
CA THR A 992 35.62 4.89 -6.85
C THR A 992 35.84 5.56 -8.21
N LEU A 993 36.73 5.05 -9.07
CA LEU A 993 36.90 5.58 -10.43
C LEU A 993 35.61 5.46 -11.27
N PHE A 994 34.90 4.34 -11.12
CA PHE A 994 33.60 4.15 -11.76
C PHE A 994 32.55 5.14 -11.23
N LEU A 995 32.52 5.39 -9.93
CA LEU A 995 31.65 6.38 -9.32
C LEU A 995 31.93 7.80 -9.86
N VAL A 996 33.22 8.19 -9.91
CA VAL A 996 33.65 9.49 -10.45
C VAL A 996 33.21 9.65 -11.90
N SER A 997 33.53 8.67 -12.75
CA SER A 997 33.14 8.72 -14.17
C SER A 997 31.62 8.68 -14.37
N SER A 998 30.86 8.02 -13.48
CA SER A 998 29.40 8.02 -13.49
C SER A 998 28.81 9.39 -13.17
N VAL A 999 29.39 10.11 -12.20
CA VAL A 999 28.97 11.48 -11.83
C VAL A 999 29.27 12.44 -12.98
N VAL A 1000 30.50 12.40 -13.51
CA VAL A 1000 30.93 13.20 -14.67
C VAL A 1000 29.96 12.98 -15.84
N ARG A 1001 29.74 11.72 -16.24
CA ARG A 1001 28.85 11.34 -17.35
C ARG A 1001 27.42 11.86 -17.17
N PHE A 1002 26.91 11.83 -15.94
CA PHE A 1002 25.58 12.33 -15.64
C PHE A 1002 25.48 13.86 -15.83
N TYR A 1003 26.44 14.62 -15.30
CA TYR A 1003 26.40 16.09 -15.39
C TYR A 1003 26.72 16.59 -16.79
N THR A 1004 27.66 15.99 -17.51
CA THR A 1004 27.92 16.32 -18.93
C THR A 1004 26.71 15.97 -19.81
N TRP A 1005 26.06 14.83 -19.60
CA TRP A 1005 24.85 14.46 -20.33
C TRP A 1005 23.68 15.40 -20.00
N ASN A 1006 23.45 15.69 -18.72
CA ASN A 1006 22.34 16.52 -18.28
C ASN A 1006 22.49 17.96 -18.77
N THR A 1007 23.70 18.52 -18.74
CA THR A 1007 23.99 19.86 -19.27
C THR A 1007 23.82 19.88 -20.79
N ARG A 1008 24.35 18.88 -21.51
CA ARG A 1008 24.09 18.70 -22.96
C ARG A 1008 22.60 18.64 -23.28
N CYS A 1009 21.79 17.96 -22.47
CA CYS A 1009 20.34 17.92 -22.65
C CYS A 1009 19.68 19.29 -22.42
N LYS A 1010 20.20 20.14 -21.52
CA LYS A 1010 19.69 21.51 -21.33
C LYS A 1010 19.96 22.39 -22.54
N VAL A 1011 21.14 22.26 -23.14
CA VAL A 1011 21.52 22.98 -24.37
C VAL A 1011 20.63 22.55 -25.54
N SER A 1012 20.48 21.24 -25.77
CA SER A 1012 19.61 20.67 -26.81
C SER A 1012 18.14 21.09 -26.67
N LEU A 1013 17.66 21.38 -25.45
CA LEU A 1013 16.31 21.87 -25.19
C LEU A 1013 16.20 23.41 -25.18
N ARG A 1014 17.26 24.13 -25.59
CA ARG A 1014 17.37 25.60 -25.59
C ARG A 1014 17.02 26.23 -24.24
N ARG A 1015 17.39 25.56 -23.14
CA ARG A 1015 17.04 26.02 -21.78
C ARG A 1015 18.15 26.83 -21.14
N GLU A 1016 19.39 26.34 -21.25
CA GLU A 1016 20.52 26.88 -20.50
C GLU A 1016 21.83 26.35 -21.11
N VAL A 1017 22.83 27.22 -21.23
CA VAL A 1017 24.21 26.88 -21.58
C VAL A 1017 25.08 27.14 -20.36
N LEU A 1018 25.75 26.10 -19.87
CA LEU A 1018 26.59 26.18 -18.68
C LEU A 1018 28.07 26.09 -19.08
N PRO A 1019 28.92 27.05 -18.65
CA PRO A 1019 30.36 27.01 -18.87
C PRO A 1019 31.01 25.78 -18.23
N CYS A 1020 32.13 25.33 -18.79
CA CYS A 1020 32.88 24.17 -18.31
C CYS A 1020 33.20 24.23 -16.80
N PRO A 1021 33.77 25.32 -16.24
CA PRO A 1021 34.08 25.41 -14.80
C PRO A 1021 32.88 25.17 -13.89
N VAL A 1022 31.70 25.69 -14.28
CA VAL A 1022 30.47 25.49 -13.51
C VAL A 1022 30.05 24.02 -13.48
N VAL A 1023 30.22 23.30 -14.60
CA VAL A 1023 29.91 21.86 -14.65
C VAL A 1023 30.91 21.06 -13.80
N VAL A 1024 32.18 21.45 -13.78
CA VAL A 1024 33.22 20.86 -12.93
C VAL A 1024 32.86 21.04 -11.45
N ASP A 1025 32.49 22.25 -11.01
CA ASP A 1025 32.06 22.51 -9.63
C ASP A 1025 30.85 21.67 -9.22
N MET A 1026 29.88 21.51 -10.13
CA MET A 1026 28.71 20.64 -9.89
C MET A 1026 29.12 19.17 -9.71
N VAL A 1027 30.08 18.69 -10.49
CA VAL A 1027 30.64 17.33 -10.37
C VAL A 1027 31.36 17.16 -9.04
N LEU A 1028 32.30 18.05 -8.72
CA LEU A 1028 33.10 18.00 -7.49
C LEU A 1028 32.20 18.11 -6.25
N GLY A 1029 31.22 19.01 -6.27
CA GLY A 1029 30.26 19.18 -5.20
C GLY A 1029 29.37 17.95 -4.99
N GLU A 1030 29.00 17.22 -6.04
CA GLU A 1030 28.27 15.94 -5.90
C GLU A 1030 29.17 14.84 -5.33
N LEU A 1031 30.41 14.72 -5.82
CA LEU A 1031 31.36 13.74 -5.32
C LEU A 1031 31.72 13.97 -3.85
N GLY A 1032 31.88 15.24 -3.45
CA GLY A 1032 32.08 15.62 -2.05
C GLY A 1032 30.93 15.15 -1.17
N LYS A 1033 29.67 15.36 -1.59
CA LYS A 1033 28.48 14.88 -0.86
C LYS A 1033 28.47 13.36 -0.72
N ILE A 1034 28.75 12.63 -1.80
CA ILE A 1034 28.78 11.16 -1.78
C ILE A 1034 29.88 10.66 -0.84
N ARG A 1035 31.08 11.24 -0.93
CA ARG A 1035 32.23 10.92 -0.07
C ARG A 1035 31.91 11.15 1.41
N SER A 1036 31.27 12.27 1.75
CA SER A 1036 30.84 12.57 3.12
C SER A 1036 29.80 11.58 3.64
N LEU A 1037 28.80 11.23 2.81
CA LEU A 1037 27.79 10.24 3.17
C LEU A 1037 28.37 8.83 3.34
N GLU A 1038 29.34 8.45 2.50
CA GLU A 1038 30.05 7.18 2.67
C GLU A 1038 30.81 7.15 3.99
N ARG A 1039 31.51 8.22 4.35
CA ARG A 1039 32.25 8.33 5.63
C ARG A 1039 31.36 8.11 6.86
N GLN A 1040 30.11 8.54 6.81
CA GLN A 1040 29.15 8.36 7.90
C GLN A 1040 28.63 6.92 8.03
N ARG A 1041 28.75 6.10 6.98
CA ARG A 1041 28.11 4.78 6.88
C ARG A 1041 29.07 3.60 6.95
N MET A 1042 30.38 3.85 6.94
CA MET A 1042 31.39 2.80 6.93
C MET A 1042 32.54 3.14 7.87
N ASP A 1043 33.30 2.12 8.23
CA ASP A 1043 34.50 2.26 9.03
C ASP A 1043 35.55 3.13 8.34
N GLU A 1044 36.34 3.85 9.13
CA GLU A 1044 37.28 4.85 8.63
C GLU A 1044 38.40 4.22 7.79
N ALA A 1045 38.85 3.00 8.12
CA ALA A 1045 39.90 2.29 7.40
C ALA A 1045 39.45 1.93 5.97
N ARG A 1046 38.24 1.36 5.84
CA ARG A 1046 37.62 1.07 4.54
C ARG A 1046 37.36 2.34 3.74
N TRP A 1047 36.85 3.39 4.37
CA TRP A 1047 36.62 4.67 3.69
C TRP A 1047 37.94 5.27 3.15
N LYS A 1048 39.00 5.29 3.97
CA LYS A 1048 40.35 5.74 3.56
C LYS A 1048 40.92 4.88 2.45
N GLY A 1049 40.66 3.57 2.47
CA GLY A 1049 41.05 2.65 1.40
C GLY A 1049 40.39 2.98 0.06
N LEU A 1050 39.07 3.21 0.05
CA LEU A 1050 38.30 3.48 -1.17
C LEU A 1050 38.65 4.83 -1.83
N TRP A 1051 38.96 5.84 -1.03
CA TRP A 1051 39.27 7.21 -1.51
C TRP A 1051 40.77 7.52 -1.50
N ARG A 1052 41.62 6.50 -1.35
CA ARG A 1052 43.08 6.65 -1.26
C ARG A 1052 43.63 7.39 -2.48
N GLY A 1053 44.45 8.41 -2.24
CA GLY A 1053 45.16 9.17 -3.27
C GLY A 1053 44.28 10.13 -4.09
N ILE A 1054 42.97 10.22 -3.81
CA ILE A 1054 42.08 11.16 -4.49
C ILE A 1054 42.05 12.47 -3.72
N GLN A 1055 42.46 13.54 -4.38
CA GLN A 1055 42.46 14.89 -3.83
C GLN A 1055 41.03 15.43 -3.80
N PHE A 1056 40.68 16.04 -2.68
CA PHE A 1056 39.52 16.92 -2.57
C PHE A 1056 40.06 18.15 -1.87
N ASP A 1057 40.26 19.23 -2.61
CA ASP A 1057 40.48 20.51 -1.96
C ASP A 1057 39.25 20.84 -1.11
N PRO A 1058 39.42 21.48 0.05
CA PRO A 1058 38.30 21.93 0.85
C PRO A 1058 37.44 22.87 -0.01
N PRO A 1059 36.11 22.67 -0.10
CA PRO A 1059 35.23 23.66 -0.70
C PRO A 1059 35.17 24.95 0.12
#